data_AF-A0A197K631-F1
#
_entry.id   AF-A0A197K631-F1
#
_cell.length_a   1.000
_cell.length_b   1.000
_cell.length_c   1.000
_cell.angle_alpha   90.00
_cell.angle_beta   90.00
_cell.angle_gamma   90.00
#
_symmetry.space_group_name_H-M   'P 1'
#
loop_
_entity.id
_entity.type
_entity.pdbx_description
1 polymer ?
#
loop_
_entity_poly.entity_id
_entity_poly.type
_entity_poly.pdbx_seq_one_letter_code
_entity_poly.pdbx_strand_id
1 'polypeptide(L)'
;MDPLSILPVECLEHIIQSITTFHCSVSLPTLASLCRTNQYIAKVALPYLYDDPLRIIEWLTGYNTTRHHRVRALLRTLLLNGSSSIGAAAQHRPPLHRALVLELDAETSDNTGSTASNNIIPSSTKDDTTVLVNPDAALLTIAPTPPQRDFLKYVRHIYLIRWSFMKYSIGWYNSQDEREYSADQLQYIHSPEVWSIYPLSAMERHCYKHTNPEIAAPLFYPILVDREAIWAIATPIFEQLESLTIPFSDVRRYVEVVDRLENLERIHVIVDLVFECYSCGHGQPGSREKPCKTEAMKDVEHLVKSHTQRFPGGRLKEVTSSQPRPDYVGGQYVPADFDSASIFQLLPPPLKPLIISRNNWSRIAFHLQTTDLSHVQAFHHLPQGVDQPEMLQRCRALKKIVIPFLPAGSFYCAVQEKNNLQSALGQGLVIGRCLTPGTPITTSIRDSSSSSINRGLCCDQDSISSCLPPLPAYLTRGLIPLESATLHACTLPCTDLDAITYAFSDTLKNLRIETLLGSTQGSATIHLGQDWIELPVLNSLVLRAPRHRLVLDPALFSKCPSLQFADIFDETISYSCSDIIPCLPATLPETTSLYLRGWPALTFHPASFESMKNLVTLKLTMRRTEICFIPPVEELKRSYSLEAQTVDLRSAL
;
A
#
# COMPACT_ATOMS: atom_id res chain seq x y z
N MET A 1 -3.59 22.10 -38.10
CA MET A 1 -3.05 22.35 -36.75
C MET A 1 -3.50 21.23 -35.85
N ASP A 2 -2.68 20.79 -34.90
CA ASP A 2 -3.06 19.80 -33.89
C ASP A 2 -4.17 20.38 -33.01
N PRO A 3 -5.39 19.80 -32.96
CA PRO A 3 -6.50 20.34 -32.16
C PRO A 3 -6.15 20.53 -30.68
N LEU A 4 -5.22 19.73 -30.15
CA LEU A 4 -4.78 19.83 -28.75
C LEU A 4 -3.93 21.09 -28.48
N SER A 5 -3.33 21.68 -29.52
CA SER A 5 -2.56 22.93 -29.38
C SER A 5 -3.42 24.19 -29.24
N ILE A 6 -4.74 24.05 -29.40
CA ILE A 6 -5.73 25.15 -29.27
C ILE A 6 -6.33 25.16 -27.84
N LEU A 7 -6.12 24.10 -27.04
CA LEU A 7 -6.67 24.03 -25.70
C LEU A 7 -5.98 25.03 -24.75
N PRO A 8 -6.75 25.71 -23.86
CA PRO A 8 -6.18 26.45 -22.74
C PRO A 8 -5.23 25.58 -21.91
N VAL A 9 -4.18 26.19 -21.38
CA VAL A 9 -3.13 25.47 -20.63
C VAL A 9 -3.71 24.73 -19.43
N GLU A 10 -4.69 25.34 -18.76
CA GLU A 10 -5.37 24.81 -17.59
C GLU A 10 -6.16 23.53 -17.93
N CYS A 11 -6.80 23.49 -19.09
CA CYS A 11 -7.49 22.29 -19.57
C CYS A 11 -6.49 21.15 -19.84
N LEU A 12 -5.35 21.49 -20.44
CA LEU A 12 -4.31 20.52 -20.74
C LEU A 12 -3.64 19.98 -19.46
N GLU A 13 -3.40 20.84 -18.47
CA GLU A 13 -2.93 20.46 -17.13
C GLU A 13 -3.91 19.50 -16.46
N HIS A 14 -5.22 19.77 -16.49
CA HIS A 14 -6.22 18.85 -15.94
C HIS A 14 -6.25 17.49 -16.65
N ILE A 15 -6.11 17.47 -17.98
CA ILE A 15 -6.01 16.22 -18.75
C ILE A 15 -4.75 15.45 -18.34
N ILE A 16 -3.60 16.11 -18.30
CA ILE A 16 -2.32 15.49 -17.92
C ILE A 16 -2.35 15.00 -16.46
N GLN A 17 -2.89 15.79 -15.55
CA GLN A 17 -3.08 15.40 -14.16
C GLN A 17 -3.99 14.17 -14.06
N SER A 18 -5.09 14.14 -14.81
CA SER A 18 -5.96 12.96 -14.90
C SER A 18 -5.20 11.74 -15.43
N ILE A 19 -4.34 11.92 -16.45
CA ILE A 19 -3.46 10.85 -16.97
C ILE A 19 -2.53 10.31 -15.87
N THR A 20 -1.96 11.18 -15.04
CA THR A 20 -1.07 10.76 -13.94
C THR A 20 -1.77 10.00 -12.82
N THR A 21 -3.10 10.07 -12.73
CA THR A 21 -3.88 9.27 -11.76
C THR A 21 -4.00 7.79 -12.17
N PHE A 22 -3.79 7.45 -13.45
CA PHE A 22 -3.73 6.06 -13.88
C PHE A 22 -2.45 5.38 -13.41
N HIS A 23 -2.45 4.05 -13.47
CA HIS A 23 -1.27 3.24 -13.19
C HIS A 23 -0.07 3.71 -14.06
N CYS A 24 1.14 3.69 -13.49
CA CYS A 24 2.37 4.18 -14.16
C CYS A 24 2.62 3.54 -15.52
N SER A 25 2.10 2.31 -15.72
CA SER A 25 2.18 1.59 -16.99
C SER A 25 1.37 2.16 -18.14
N VAL A 26 0.38 2.99 -17.83
CA VAL A 26 -0.45 3.67 -18.82
C VAL A 26 -0.03 5.14 -18.90
N SER A 27 0.20 5.78 -17.75
CA SER A 27 0.48 7.21 -17.70
C SER A 27 1.81 7.58 -18.37
N LEU A 28 2.91 6.89 -18.07
CA LEU A 28 4.23 7.25 -18.59
C LEU A 28 4.36 7.11 -20.12
N PRO A 29 3.94 6.00 -20.77
CA PRO A 29 3.98 5.91 -22.22
C PRO A 29 3.11 6.96 -22.90
N THR A 30 1.96 7.27 -22.29
CA THR A 30 1.05 8.30 -22.77
C THR A 30 1.71 9.67 -22.70
N LEU A 31 2.30 10.05 -21.57
CA LEU A 31 3.02 11.32 -21.40
C LEU A 31 4.23 11.42 -22.35
N ALA A 32 5.02 10.35 -22.48
CA ALA A 32 6.15 10.32 -23.41
C ALA A 32 5.71 10.47 -24.87
N SER A 33 4.55 9.89 -25.24
CA SER A 33 3.96 10.04 -26.57
C SER A 33 3.44 11.46 -26.80
N LEU A 34 2.77 12.06 -25.80
CA LEU A 34 2.31 13.45 -25.83
C LEU A 34 3.47 14.44 -25.98
N CYS A 35 4.61 14.19 -25.34
CA CYS A 35 5.82 15.01 -25.51
C CYS A 35 6.39 14.97 -26.95
N ARG A 36 6.03 13.97 -27.77
CA ARG A 36 6.48 13.83 -29.16
C ARG A 36 5.53 14.44 -30.18
N THR A 37 4.27 14.70 -29.83
CA THR A 37 3.28 15.20 -30.79
C THR A 37 3.42 16.70 -31.05
N ASN A 38 3.63 17.50 -30.00
CA ASN A 38 3.62 18.96 -30.10
C ASN A 38 4.49 19.62 -29.01
N GLN A 39 5.24 20.68 -29.36
CA GLN A 39 6.09 21.42 -28.42
C GLN A 39 5.31 22.10 -27.28
N TYR A 40 4.11 22.61 -27.56
CA TYR A 40 3.22 23.19 -26.55
C TYR A 40 2.78 22.13 -25.53
N ILE A 41 2.35 20.96 -26.01
CA ILE A 41 1.96 19.83 -25.16
C ILE A 41 3.15 19.33 -24.36
N ALA A 42 4.32 19.19 -25.00
CA ALA A 42 5.54 18.80 -24.33
C ALA A 42 5.88 19.76 -23.17
N LYS A 43 5.72 21.08 -23.35
CA LYS A 43 6.00 22.06 -22.29
C LYS A 43 5.15 21.82 -21.04
N VAL A 44 3.89 21.41 -21.20
CA VAL A 44 2.96 21.13 -20.08
C VAL A 44 3.16 19.71 -19.52
N ALA A 45 3.50 18.73 -20.36
CA ALA A 45 3.67 17.33 -19.95
C ALA A 45 5.04 17.03 -19.31
N LEU A 46 6.10 17.77 -19.67
CA LEU A 46 7.45 17.56 -19.15
C LEU A 46 7.55 17.62 -17.61
N PRO A 47 6.93 18.58 -16.90
CA PRO A 47 6.87 18.58 -15.45
C PRO A 47 6.37 17.26 -14.86
N TYR A 48 5.29 16.71 -15.40
CA TYR A 48 4.70 15.45 -14.91
C TYR A 48 5.50 14.20 -15.31
N LEU A 49 6.15 14.24 -16.48
CA LEU A 49 6.97 13.13 -16.96
C LEU A 49 8.28 13.01 -16.16
N TYR A 50 8.91 14.16 -15.85
CA TYR A 50 10.20 14.22 -15.15
C TYR A 50 10.08 14.56 -13.66
N ASP A 51 8.86 14.62 -13.11
CA ASP A 51 8.61 14.85 -11.69
C ASP A 51 9.39 13.88 -10.80
N ASP A 52 9.40 12.61 -11.21
CA ASP A 52 10.11 11.50 -10.60
C ASP A 52 10.76 10.61 -11.67
N PRO A 53 11.97 10.94 -12.15
CA PRO A 53 12.59 10.23 -13.25
C PRO A 53 12.93 8.77 -12.91
N LEU A 54 13.19 8.46 -11.64
CA LEU A 54 13.52 7.09 -11.21
C LEU A 54 12.29 6.19 -11.17
N ARG A 55 11.09 6.74 -11.05
CA ARG A 55 9.84 5.98 -11.23
C ARG A 55 9.62 5.51 -12.66
N ILE A 56 10.15 6.22 -13.66
CA ILE A 56 10.13 5.77 -15.07
C ILE A 56 10.87 4.44 -15.22
N ILE A 57 11.95 4.27 -14.46
CA ILE A 57 12.75 3.06 -14.46
C ILE A 57 11.89 1.88 -14.03
N GLU A 58 11.11 2.00 -12.96
CA GLU A 58 10.24 0.92 -12.47
C GLU A 58 9.32 0.36 -13.56
N TRP A 59 8.64 1.22 -14.32
CA TRP A 59 7.71 0.73 -15.32
C TRP A 59 8.39 0.03 -16.51
N LEU A 60 9.52 0.57 -16.96
CA LEU A 60 10.26 0.01 -18.10
C LEU A 60 10.83 -1.40 -17.80
N THR A 61 10.67 -1.90 -16.56
CA THR A 61 11.31 -3.10 -16.03
C THR A 61 10.42 -4.36 -15.99
N GLY A 62 9.71 -4.64 -17.09
CA GLY A 62 9.53 -6.05 -17.46
C GLY A 62 10.91 -6.72 -17.55
N TYR A 63 11.04 -7.98 -17.11
CA TYR A 63 12.27 -8.71 -16.73
C TYR A 63 13.45 -8.82 -17.74
N ASN A 64 13.62 -7.93 -18.74
CA ASN A 64 14.60 -8.08 -19.82
C ASN A 64 15.87 -7.20 -19.68
N THR A 65 16.99 -7.69 -20.22
CA THR A 65 18.34 -7.07 -20.27
C THR A 65 18.39 -5.65 -20.83
N THR A 66 17.44 -5.28 -21.70
CA THR A 66 17.25 -3.90 -22.20
C THR A 66 17.00 -2.86 -21.10
N ARG A 67 16.75 -3.31 -19.87
CA ARG A 67 16.57 -2.51 -18.65
C ARG A 67 17.75 -1.58 -18.37
N HIS A 68 18.96 -2.12 -18.31
CA HIS A 68 20.13 -1.35 -17.87
C HIS A 68 20.46 -0.21 -18.84
N HIS A 69 20.29 -0.47 -20.14
CA HIS A 69 20.52 0.53 -21.18
C HIS A 69 19.59 1.75 -21.05
N ARG A 70 18.29 1.53 -20.78
CA ARG A 70 17.33 2.63 -20.63
C ARG A 70 17.60 3.46 -19.39
N VAL A 71 17.97 2.82 -18.28
CA VAL A 71 18.38 3.51 -17.05
C VAL A 71 19.61 4.37 -17.30
N ARG A 72 20.67 3.80 -17.89
CA ARG A 72 21.88 4.54 -18.23
C ARG A 72 21.59 5.69 -19.17
N ALA A 73 20.79 5.49 -20.22
CA ALA A 73 20.41 6.55 -21.14
C ALA A 73 19.67 7.69 -20.43
N LEU A 74 18.76 7.38 -19.49
CA LEU A 74 18.08 8.37 -18.68
C LEU A 74 19.06 9.11 -17.75
N LEU A 75 19.92 8.39 -17.02
CA LEU A 75 20.94 8.97 -16.15
C LEU A 75 21.90 9.86 -16.93
N ARG A 76 22.42 9.41 -18.08
CA ARG A 76 23.22 10.24 -19.00
C ARG A 76 22.46 11.48 -19.40
N THR A 77 21.19 11.34 -19.79
CA THR A 77 20.36 12.48 -20.20
C THR A 77 20.21 13.51 -19.08
N LEU A 78 19.94 13.07 -17.84
CA LEU A 78 19.77 13.96 -16.69
C LEU A 78 21.09 14.59 -16.26
N LEU A 79 22.15 13.79 -16.17
CA LEU A 79 23.43 14.22 -15.63
C LEU A 79 24.23 15.05 -16.62
N LEU A 80 24.23 14.72 -17.91
CA LEU A 80 24.98 15.47 -18.93
C LEU A 80 24.23 16.72 -19.38
N ASN A 81 22.90 16.66 -19.55
CA ASN A 81 22.14 17.79 -20.08
C ASN A 81 21.80 18.88 -19.05
N GLY A 82 21.79 18.58 -17.75
CA GLY A 82 21.48 19.59 -16.71
C GLY A 82 22.53 20.70 -16.53
N SER A 83 23.71 20.56 -17.13
CA SER A 83 24.90 21.38 -16.82
C SER A 83 24.84 22.83 -17.31
N SER A 84 23.98 23.16 -18.27
CA SER A 84 24.11 24.41 -19.04
C SER A 84 23.17 25.54 -18.59
N SER A 85 22.28 25.28 -17.63
CA SER A 85 21.20 26.23 -17.26
C SER A 85 21.34 26.85 -15.87
N ILE A 86 22.13 26.23 -14.98
CA ILE A 86 22.27 26.65 -13.57
C ILE A 86 23.38 27.71 -13.41
N GLY A 87 23.26 28.84 -14.14
CA GLY A 87 24.01 30.09 -13.92
C GLY A 87 25.50 30.00 -13.54
N ALA A 88 26.03 31.05 -12.89
CA ALA A 88 27.42 31.10 -12.41
C ALA A 88 27.72 30.08 -11.28
N ALA A 89 26.70 29.46 -10.69
CA ALA A 89 26.84 28.40 -9.69
C ALA A 89 27.28 27.05 -10.29
N ALA A 90 27.22 26.88 -11.62
CA ALA A 90 27.67 25.68 -12.32
C ALA A 90 29.18 25.38 -12.16
N GLN A 91 29.98 26.34 -11.67
CA GLN A 91 31.43 26.13 -11.43
C GLN A 91 31.75 25.19 -10.24
N HIS A 92 30.76 24.79 -9.43
CA HIS A 92 30.97 23.94 -8.25
C HIS A 92 30.24 22.60 -8.30
N ARG A 93 30.00 22.04 -9.49
CA ARG A 93 29.48 20.67 -9.56
C ARG A 93 30.55 19.69 -9.06
N PRO A 94 30.26 18.86 -8.04
CA PRO A 94 31.20 17.82 -7.65
C PRO A 94 31.45 16.88 -8.83
N PRO A 95 32.69 16.39 -9.03
CA PRO A 95 32.97 15.42 -10.06
C PRO A 95 32.09 14.18 -9.87
N LEU A 96 31.61 13.60 -10.97
CA LEU A 96 30.86 12.35 -10.91
C LEU A 96 31.74 11.25 -10.33
N HIS A 97 31.17 10.44 -9.45
CA HIS A 97 31.87 9.33 -8.85
C HIS A 97 32.31 8.32 -9.92
N ARG A 98 33.51 7.74 -9.76
CA ARG A 98 34.12 6.84 -10.76
C ARG A 98 33.22 5.64 -11.09
N ALA A 99 32.54 5.07 -10.09
CA ALA A 99 31.57 3.99 -10.28
C ALA A 99 30.49 4.36 -11.32
N LEU A 100 29.94 5.57 -11.20
CA LEU A 100 28.89 6.07 -12.06
C LEU A 100 29.41 6.41 -13.46
N VAL A 101 30.61 7.00 -13.56
CA VAL A 101 31.27 7.26 -14.86
C VAL A 101 31.45 5.95 -15.64
N LEU A 102 32.04 4.92 -15.01
CA LEU A 102 32.24 3.62 -15.65
C LEU A 102 30.93 2.97 -16.09
N GLU A 103 29.87 3.08 -15.29
CA GLU A 103 28.55 2.58 -15.65
C GLU A 103 27.94 3.36 -16.84
N LEU A 104 28.18 4.68 -16.89
CA LEU A 104 27.76 5.54 -17.98
C LEU A 104 28.70 5.45 -19.20
N ASP A 105 29.82 4.74 -19.17
CA ASP A 105 30.71 4.57 -20.34
C ASP A 105 30.60 3.18 -20.98
N ALA A 106 30.05 2.20 -20.27
CA ALA A 106 29.98 0.78 -20.67
C ALA A 106 29.15 0.44 -21.94
N GLU A 107 28.71 1.40 -22.76
CA GLU A 107 27.93 1.12 -23.98
C GLU A 107 28.62 1.55 -25.28
N THR A 108 29.70 2.32 -25.21
CA THR A 108 30.38 2.78 -26.43
C THR A 108 31.19 1.69 -27.13
N SER A 109 31.40 0.52 -26.51
CA SER A 109 32.25 -0.54 -27.08
C SER A 109 31.53 -1.52 -28.02
N ASP A 110 30.24 -1.79 -27.81
CA ASP A 110 29.64 -3.01 -28.38
C ASP A 110 28.94 -2.81 -29.73
N ASN A 111 28.59 -1.57 -30.09
CA ASN A 111 27.87 -1.28 -31.34
C ASN A 111 28.77 -1.06 -32.57
N THR A 112 30.10 -1.09 -32.44
CA THR A 112 31.02 -0.92 -33.58
C THR A 112 31.33 -2.22 -34.33
N GLY A 113 30.78 -3.37 -33.93
CA GLY A 113 31.14 -4.69 -34.50
C GLY A 113 30.09 -5.37 -35.38
N SER A 114 28.83 -4.92 -35.45
CA SER A 114 27.75 -5.68 -36.10
C SER A 114 26.79 -4.84 -36.94
N THR A 115 27.35 -4.10 -37.90
CA THR A 115 26.64 -3.68 -39.12
C THR A 115 27.34 -4.27 -40.34
N ALA A 116 27.25 -5.58 -40.49
CA ALA A 116 27.36 -6.25 -41.78
C ALA A 116 26.00 -6.89 -42.09
N SER A 117 25.47 -6.59 -43.27
CA SER A 117 24.24 -7.12 -43.88
C SER A 117 22.90 -6.58 -43.36
N ASN A 118 22.48 -5.45 -43.95
CA ASN A 118 21.20 -5.35 -44.67
C ASN A 118 21.13 -4.05 -45.49
N ASN A 119 21.76 -4.05 -46.66
CA ASN A 119 21.46 -3.09 -47.73
C ASN A 119 20.50 -3.76 -48.71
N ILE A 120 19.21 -3.43 -48.62
CA ILE A 120 18.28 -3.54 -49.75
C ILE A 120 18.34 -2.17 -50.46
N ILE A 121 19.07 -2.12 -51.56
CA ILE A 121 19.01 -1.03 -52.55
C ILE A 121 18.05 -1.49 -53.66
N PRO A 122 17.01 -0.74 -54.02
CA PRO A 122 16.42 -0.82 -55.34
C PRO A 122 17.23 0.03 -56.32
N SER A 123 17.64 -0.63 -57.39
CA SER A 123 18.24 -0.08 -58.60
C SER A 123 17.52 1.15 -59.17
N SER A 124 18.28 2.19 -59.53
CA SER A 124 17.96 3.04 -60.69
C SER A 124 19.16 3.88 -61.10
N THR A 125 19.52 3.70 -62.38
CA THR A 125 20.16 4.60 -63.33
C THR A 125 21.56 5.17 -63.07
N LYS A 126 22.45 4.73 -63.97
CA LYS A 126 23.73 5.32 -64.36
C LYS A 126 23.52 6.78 -64.76
N ASP A 127 24.40 7.66 -64.29
CA ASP A 127 24.98 8.70 -65.12
C ASP A 127 26.39 9.03 -64.65
N ASP A 128 27.32 8.98 -65.60
CA ASP A 128 28.70 9.41 -65.48
C ASP A 128 28.74 10.92 -65.29
N THR A 129 29.31 11.39 -64.19
CA THR A 129 29.83 12.76 -64.13
C THR A 129 31.06 12.81 -63.24
N THR A 130 32.20 12.91 -63.90
CA THR A 130 33.49 13.32 -63.33
C THR A 130 33.37 14.74 -62.79
N VAL A 131 33.38 14.89 -61.45
CA VAL A 131 33.47 16.20 -60.80
C VAL A 131 34.80 16.30 -60.06
N LEU A 132 35.54 17.36 -60.44
CA LEU A 132 36.81 17.78 -59.87
C LEU A 132 36.74 17.97 -58.36
N VAL A 133 37.80 17.51 -57.71
CA VAL A 133 38.19 17.86 -56.34
C VAL A 133 38.42 19.36 -56.26
N ASN A 134 37.62 20.07 -55.47
CA ASN A 134 37.81 21.47 -55.12
C ASN A 134 38.22 21.54 -53.64
N PRO A 135 39.45 21.96 -53.29
CA PRO A 135 39.98 21.90 -51.92
C PRO A 135 39.78 23.19 -51.10
N ASP A 136 38.81 24.06 -51.44
CA ASP A 136 38.57 25.31 -50.72
C ASP A 136 37.07 25.50 -50.38
N ALA A 137 36.63 24.90 -49.27
CA ALA A 137 35.36 25.24 -48.60
C ALA A 137 35.35 24.79 -47.12
N ALA A 138 36.32 25.24 -46.33
CA ALA A 138 36.32 25.06 -44.88
C ALA A 138 35.78 26.32 -44.18
N LEU A 139 34.45 26.50 -44.22
CA LEU A 139 33.69 27.29 -43.25
C LEU A 139 32.38 26.54 -42.99
N LEU A 140 32.49 25.44 -42.23
CA LEU A 140 31.35 24.80 -41.60
C LEU A 140 30.75 25.82 -40.62
N THR A 141 29.70 26.50 -41.06
CA THR A 141 28.76 27.20 -40.20
C THR A 141 28.33 26.22 -39.12
N ILE A 142 28.84 26.39 -37.90
CA ILE A 142 28.43 25.60 -36.73
C ILE A 142 26.93 25.86 -36.58
N ALA A 143 26.10 24.91 -37.00
CA ALA A 143 24.67 24.99 -36.78
C ALA A 143 24.47 25.21 -35.27
N PRO A 144 23.64 26.19 -34.86
CA PRO A 144 23.44 26.49 -33.45
C PRO A 144 23.01 25.20 -32.76
N THR A 145 23.82 24.75 -31.79
CA THR A 145 23.53 23.57 -30.99
C THR A 145 22.12 23.73 -30.45
N PRO A 146 21.21 22.75 -30.66
CA PRO A 146 19.84 22.88 -30.21
C PRO A 146 19.83 23.23 -28.72
N PRO A 147 18.96 24.15 -28.28
CA PRO A 147 18.97 24.66 -26.92
C PRO A 147 18.88 23.49 -25.94
N GLN A 148 19.95 23.34 -25.14
CA GLN A 148 20.08 22.25 -24.20
C GLN A 148 18.95 22.36 -23.17
N ARG A 149 18.12 21.33 -23.09
CA ARG A 149 16.99 21.30 -22.18
C ARG A 149 17.47 20.86 -20.81
N ASP A 150 17.30 21.74 -19.83
CA ASP A 150 17.47 21.38 -18.43
C ASP A 150 16.23 20.64 -17.94
N PHE A 151 16.35 19.32 -17.82
CA PHE A 151 15.30 18.46 -17.30
C PHE A 151 15.29 18.42 -15.77
N LEU A 152 16.41 18.75 -15.10
CA LEU A 152 16.52 18.67 -13.65
C LEU A 152 15.59 19.67 -12.96
N LYS A 153 15.32 20.83 -13.56
CA LYS A 153 14.36 21.81 -13.03
C LYS A 153 12.93 21.29 -12.84
N TYR A 154 12.57 20.17 -13.48
CA TYR A 154 11.26 19.52 -13.35
C TYR A 154 11.22 18.45 -12.26
N VAL A 155 12.37 17.98 -11.78
CA VAL A 155 12.45 16.91 -10.79
C VAL A 155 12.07 17.46 -9.42
N ARG A 156 10.98 16.97 -8.83
CA ARG A 156 10.58 17.27 -7.44
C ARG A 156 10.76 16.08 -6.53
N HIS A 157 10.85 14.90 -7.11
CA HIS A 157 10.86 13.65 -6.39
C HIS A 157 12.00 12.78 -6.94
N ILE A 158 12.79 12.22 -6.03
CA ILE A 158 13.79 11.21 -6.38
C ILE A 158 13.41 9.97 -5.60
N TYR A 159 12.47 9.19 -6.15
CA TYR A 159 11.98 7.98 -5.51
C TYR A 159 12.58 6.75 -6.20
N LEU A 160 13.67 6.24 -5.66
CA LEU A 160 14.17 4.93 -6.08
C LEU A 160 13.35 3.83 -5.40
N ILE A 161 12.88 2.85 -6.16
CA ILE A 161 11.96 1.83 -5.65
C ILE A 161 12.73 0.61 -5.16
N ARG A 162 12.22 0.03 -4.06
CA ARG A 162 12.64 -1.20 -3.36
C ARG A 162 13.19 -2.32 -4.26
N TRP A 163 12.63 -2.52 -5.45
CA TRP A 163 13.01 -3.61 -6.34
C TRP A 163 14.39 -3.48 -6.96
N SER A 164 14.90 -2.26 -7.15
CA SER A 164 16.25 -2.04 -7.70
C SER A 164 17.31 -2.61 -6.77
N PHE A 165 17.22 -2.36 -5.47
CA PHE A 165 18.13 -2.92 -4.47
C PHE A 165 17.89 -4.41 -4.21
N MET A 166 16.63 -4.86 -4.25
CA MET A 166 16.30 -6.26 -4.02
C MET A 166 16.95 -7.21 -5.03
N LYS A 167 17.09 -6.84 -6.31
CA LYS A 167 17.71 -7.71 -7.33
C LYS A 167 19.14 -8.14 -6.94
N TYR A 168 19.89 -7.26 -6.28
CA TYR A 168 21.30 -7.46 -5.96
C TYR A 168 21.55 -8.18 -4.63
N SER A 169 20.55 -8.17 -3.75
CA SER A 169 20.60 -8.87 -2.47
C SER A 169 20.33 -10.39 -2.56
N ILE A 170 19.96 -10.89 -3.75
CA ILE A 170 19.52 -12.28 -3.96
C ILE A 170 20.65 -13.09 -4.61
N GLY A 171 21.32 -13.93 -3.83
CA GLY A 171 22.32 -14.88 -4.35
C GLY A 171 21.78 -15.92 -5.34
N TRP A 172 20.45 -16.07 -5.47
CA TRP A 172 19.81 -16.95 -6.46
C TRP A 172 19.85 -16.42 -7.90
N TYR A 173 20.13 -15.14 -8.13
CA TYR A 173 20.26 -14.59 -9.49
C TYR A 173 21.67 -14.75 -10.07
N ASN A 174 22.64 -15.25 -9.29
CA ASN A 174 24.02 -15.47 -9.71
C ASN A 174 24.18 -16.54 -10.81
N SER A 175 23.13 -17.30 -11.15
CA SER A 175 23.22 -18.35 -12.17
C SER A 175 22.52 -18.04 -13.50
N GLN A 176 21.80 -16.92 -13.64
CA GLN A 176 21.07 -16.61 -14.88
C GLN A 176 21.29 -15.20 -15.46
N ASP A 177 21.73 -14.23 -14.67
CA ASP A 177 22.12 -12.90 -15.16
C ASP A 177 23.60 -12.67 -14.83
N GLU A 178 24.51 -13.36 -15.55
CA GLU A 178 25.93 -12.96 -15.57
C GLU A 178 26.01 -11.57 -16.22
N ARG A 179 25.89 -10.53 -15.41
CA ARG A 179 26.11 -9.17 -15.87
C ARG A 179 27.58 -9.08 -16.30
N GLU A 180 27.81 -8.97 -17.59
CA GLU A 180 29.14 -8.76 -18.13
C GLU A 180 29.61 -7.36 -17.70
N TYR A 181 30.57 -7.33 -16.77
CA TYR A 181 31.28 -6.12 -16.40
C TYR A 181 32.49 -5.94 -17.31
N SER A 182 32.71 -4.73 -17.79
CA SER A 182 33.94 -4.40 -18.53
C SER A 182 35.19 -4.60 -17.66
N ALA A 183 36.36 -4.73 -18.29
CA ALA A 183 37.63 -4.88 -17.56
C ALA A 183 37.89 -3.73 -16.57
N ASP A 184 37.57 -2.49 -16.98
CA ASP A 184 37.72 -1.30 -16.12
C ASP A 184 36.73 -1.30 -14.95
N GLN A 185 35.51 -1.80 -15.17
CA GLN A 185 34.54 -2.00 -14.09
C GLN A 185 35.04 -3.05 -13.11
N LEU A 186 35.49 -4.22 -13.56
CA LEU A 186 36.04 -5.26 -12.68
C LEU A 186 37.25 -4.73 -11.90
N GLN A 187 38.18 -4.02 -12.56
CA GLN A 187 39.31 -3.40 -11.89
C GLN A 187 38.87 -2.43 -10.80
N TYR A 188 37.86 -1.61 -11.07
CA TYR A 188 37.29 -0.67 -10.11
C TYR A 188 36.57 -1.38 -8.96
N ILE A 189 35.74 -2.37 -9.27
CA ILE A 189 34.98 -3.19 -8.32
C ILE A 189 35.90 -3.83 -7.28
N HIS A 190 37.07 -4.30 -7.71
CA HIS A 190 38.08 -4.89 -6.81
C HIS A 190 39.04 -3.86 -6.19
N SER A 191 38.89 -2.56 -6.49
CA SER A 191 39.78 -1.52 -5.99
C SER A 191 39.55 -1.20 -4.50
N PRO A 192 40.58 -0.72 -3.78
CA PRO A 192 40.44 -0.28 -2.39
C PRO A 192 39.41 0.83 -2.18
N GLU A 193 39.12 1.62 -3.22
CA GLU A 193 38.15 2.72 -3.20
C GLU A 193 36.73 2.19 -2.92
N VAL A 194 36.29 1.18 -3.67
CA VAL A 194 34.97 0.55 -3.48
C VAL A 194 34.83 -0.03 -2.07
N TRP A 195 35.89 -0.68 -1.58
CA TRP A 195 35.93 -1.24 -0.22
C TRP A 195 35.99 -0.19 0.89
N SER A 196 36.41 1.04 0.57
CA SER A 196 36.39 2.15 1.53
C SER A 196 34.99 2.75 1.69
N ILE A 197 34.19 2.74 0.61
CA ILE A 197 32.81 3.26 0.57
C ILE A 197 31.83 2.23 1.16
N TYR A 198 32.12 0.94 0.95
CA TYR A 198 31.47 -0.18 1.64
C TYR A 198 32.44 -0.78 2.64
N PRO A 199 32.67 -0.13 3.79
CA PRO A 199 33.57 -0.69 4.77
C PRO A 199 33.02 -2.05 5.19
N LEU A 200 33.87 -3.08 5.05
CA LEU A 200 33.62 -4.46 5.46
C LEU A 200 33.19 -4.60 6.95
N SER A 201 33.21 -3.51 7.73
CA SER A 201 32.59 -3.44 9.07
C SER A 201 31.06 -3.35 9.02
N ALA A 202 30.46 -2.77 7.98
CA ALA A 202 29.00 -2.75 7.77
C ALA A 202 28.47 -4.11 7.26
N MET A 203 29.34 -4.91 6.63
CA MET A 203 29.11 -6.30 6.24
C MET A 203 30.04 -7.23 7.03
N GLU A 204 29.69 -7.52 8.28
CA GLU A 204 30.57 -8.27 9.19
C GLU A 204 31.27 -9.49 8.55
N ARG A 205 32.58 -9.58 8.83
CA ARG A 205 33.47 -10.72 8.53
C ARG A 205 32.93 -12.10 8.96
N HIS A 206 31.90 -12.17 9.81
CA HIS A 206 31.30 -13.42 10.26
C HIS A 206 30.44 -14.11 9.19
N CYS A 207 29.75 -13.35 8.33
CA CYS A 207 29.00 -13.90 7.18
C CYS A 207 29.94 -14.26 6.01
N TYR A 208 31.14 -13.69 6.03
CA TYR A 208 32.23 -13.91 5.07
C TYR A 208 32.92 -15.28 5.16
N LYS A 209 32.70 -16.08 6.20
CA LYS A 209 33.26 -17.45 6.23
C LYS A 209 32.81 -18.31 5.03
N HIS A 210 31.79 -17.87 4.30
CA HIS A 210 31.23 -18.59 3.14
C HIS A 210 31.16 -17.79 1.83
N THR A 211 31.61 -16.52 1.78
CA THR A 211 31.51 -15.71 0.55
C THR A 211 32.86 -15.05 0.23
N ASN A 212 33.47 -15.39 -0.92
CA ASN A 212 34.72 -14.77 -1.39
C ASN A 212 34.50 -13.26 -1.67
N PRO A 213 35.35 -12.33 -1.19
CA PRO A 213 35.23 -10.89 -1.48
C PRO A 213 35.14 -10.58 -2.98
N GLU A 214 35.80 -11.40 -3.81
CA GLU A 214 35.74 -11.30 -5.26
C GLU A 214 34.35 -11.59 -5.82
N ILE A 215 33.55 -12.43 -5.14
CA ILE A 215 32.16 -12.71 -5.50
C ILE A 215 31.22 -11.63 -4.96
N ALA A 216 31.53 -11.07 -3.79
CA ALA A 216 30.70 -10.07 -3.14
C ALA A 216 30.74 -8.71 -3.87
N ALA A 217 31.92 -8.22 -4.25
CA ALA A 217 32.05 -6.86 -4.80
C ALA A 217 31.21 -6.61 -6.07
N PRO A 218 31.15 -7.53 -7.06
CA PRO A 218 30.28 -7.37 -8.22
C PRO A 218 28.78 -7.32 -7.89
N LEU A 219 28.36 -7.89 -6.75
CA LEU A 219 26.97 -7.82 -6.28
C LEU A 219 26.62 -6.45 -5.70
N PHE A 220 27.58 -5.78 -5.04
CA PHE A 220 27.35 -4.46 -4.43
C PHE A 220 27.58 -3.29 -5.39
N TYR A 221 28.33 -3.49 -6.48
CA TYR A 221 28.61 -2.42 -7.43
C TYR A 221 27.36 -1.72 -7.98
N PRO A 222 26.26 -2.40 -8.34
CA PRO A 222 25.05 -1.72 -8.79
C PRO A 222 24.36 -0.89 -7.70
N ILE A 223 24.43 -1.34 -6.45
CA ILE A 223 23.93 -0.58 -5.29
C ILE A 223 24.73 0.72 -5.15
N LEU A 224 26.06 0.66 -5.28
CA LEU A 224 26.93 1.83 -5.29
C LEU A 224 26.59 2.80 -6.45
N VAL A 225 26.37 2.26 -7.66
CA VAL A 225 25.94 3.07 -8.82
C VAL A 225 24.62 3.79 -8.52
N ASP A 226 23.63 3.10 -7.97
CA ASP A 226 22.33 3.69 -7.62
C ASP A 226 22.48 4.80 -6.56
N ARG A 227 23.29 4.57 -5.52
CA ARG A 227 23.62 5.59 -4.50
C ARG A 227 24.19 6.86 -5.13
N GLU A 228 25.22 6.69 -5.95
CA GLU A 228 25.90 7.82 -6.59
C GLU A 228 25.03 8.50 -7.65
N ALA A 229 24.16 7.75 -8.33
CA ALA A 229 23.18 8.32 -9.25
C ALA A 229 22.16 9.21 -8.52
N ILE A 230 21.59 8.75 -7.40
CA ILE A 230 20.69 9.56 -6.56
C ILE A 230 21.41 10.84 -6.14
N TRP A 231 22.62 10.71 -5.57
CA TRP A 231 23.39 11.86 -5.10
C TRP A 231 23.69 12.85 -6.24
N ALA A 232 24.17 12.36 -7.37
CA ALA A 232 24.56 13.19 -8.52
C ALA A 232 23.37 13.92 -9.16
N ILE A 233 22.16 13.33 -9.10
CA ILE A 233 20.91 13.97 -9.54
C ILE A 233 20.44 14.98 -8.49
N ALA A 234 20.46 14.62 -7.20
CA ALA A 234 19.88 15.42 -6.13
C ALA A 234 20.73 16.67 -5.79
N THR A 235 22.05 16.53 -5.77
CA THR A 235 22.99 17.60 -5.38
C THR A 235 22.74 18.95 -6.04
N PRO A 236 22.55 19.06 -7.37
CA PRO A 236 22.30 20.35 -8.01
C PRO A 236 20.90 20.94 -7.74
N ILE A 237 19.97 20.18 -7.14
CA ILE A 237 18.56 20.54 -7.05
C ILE A 237 17.94 20.30 -5.66
N PHE A 238 18.74 20.14 -4.60
CA PHE A 238 18.24 19.87 -3.25
C PHE A 238 17.14 20.86 -2.82
N GLU A 239 17.30 22.11 -3.21
CA GLU A 239 16.41 23.22 -2.84
C GLU A 239 15.01 23.05 -3.41
N GLN A 240 14.81 22.32 -4.51
CA GLN A 240 13.49 22.09 -5.12
C GLN A 240 12.93 20.70 -4.84
N LEU A 241 13.67 19.82 -4.16
CA LEU A 241 13.18 18.48 -3.87
C LEU A 241 12.11 18.51 -2.78
N GLU A 242 10.97 17.89 -3.07
CA GLU A 242 9.86 17.68 -2.15
C GLU A 242 9.88 16.26 -1.57
N SER A 243 10.46 15.29 -2.29
CA SER A 243 10.69 13.95 -1.76
C SER A 243 12.02 13.37 -2.19
N LEU A 244 12.65 12.62 -1.28
CA LEU A 244 13.98 12.08 -1.49
C LEU A 244 14.10 10.68 -0.89
N THR A 245 14.54 9.74 -1.73
CA THR A 245 14.98 8.42 -1.28
C THR A 245 16.45 8.45 -0.89
N ILE A 246 16.76 8.01 0.33
CA ILE A 246 18.11 7.98 0.90
C ILE A 246 18.48 6.53 1.23
N PRO A 247 19.55 5.98 0.63
CA PRO A 247 20.14 4.72 1.06
C PRO A 247 20.61 4.84 2.52
N PHE A 248 20.27 3.86 3.35
CA PHE A 248 20.54 3.87 4.79
C PHE A 248 22.04 4.03 5.08
N SER A 249 22.89 3.47 4.23
CA SER A 249 24.35 3.60 4.27
C SER A 249 24.90 5.00 3.96
N ASP A 250 24.07 5.91 3.42
CA ASP A 250 24.48 7.22 2.91
C ASP A 250 23.88 8.40 3.68
N VAL A 251 23.06 8.13 4.71
CA VAL A 251 22.29 9.16 5.42
C VAL A 251 23.17 10.28 5.96
N ARG A 252 24.35 9.95 6.48
CA ARG A 252 25.32 10.94 6.99
C ARG A 252 25.70 12.00 5.96
N ARG A 253 25.82 11.62 4.68
CA ARG A 253 26.12 12.55 3.58
C ARG A 253 25.02 13.59 3.39
N TYR A 254 23.76 13.22 3.65
CA TYR A 254 22.60 14.13 3.56
C TYR A 254 22.46 15.03 4.79
N VAL A 255 22.96 14.60 5.96
CA VAL A 255 23.02 15.46 7.17
C VAL A 255 23.87 16.70 6.88
N GLU A 256 24.98 16.53 6.17
CA GLU A 256 25.94 17.61 5.85
C GLU A 256 25.36 18.69 4.92
N VAL A 257 24.31 18.37 4.17
CA VAL A 257 23.64 19.27 3.21
C VAL A 257 22.17 19.55 3.57
N VAL A 258 21.79 19.28 4.83
CA VAL A 258 20.41 19.43 5.29
C VAL A 258 19.86 20.84 5.09
N ASP A 259 20.76 21.84 5.08
CA ASP A 259 20.44 23.24 4.85
C ASP A 259 19.92 23.57 3.47
N ARG A 260 20.17 22.70 2.50
CA ARG A 260 19.69 22.84 1.13
C ARG A 260 18.36 22.14 0.89
N LEU A 261 17.83 21.41 1.87
CA LEU A 261 16.61 20.60 1.75
C LEU A 261 15.34 21.34 2.19
N GLU A 262 15.27 22.66 1.97
CA GLU A 262 14.17 23.51 2.47
C GLU A 262 12.78 23.02 2.03
N ASN A 263 12.63 22.60 0.77
CA ASN A 263 11.33 22.18 0.24
C ASN A 263 10.94 20.73 0.59
N LEU A 264 11.82 19.98 1.25
CA LEU A 264 11.65 18.56 1.47
C LEU A 264 10.48 18.26 2.41
N GLU A 265 9.50 17.53 1.89
CA GLU A 265 8.31 17.10 2.64
C GLU A 265 8.35 15.63 3.01
N ARG A 266 9.07 14.79 2.25
CA ARG A 266 9.13 13.35 2.45
C ARG A 266 10.56 12.80 2.36
N ILE A 267 10.95 12.00 3.34
CA ILE A 267 12.15 11.18 3.29
C ILE A 267 11.73 9.71 3.20
N HIS A 268 12.31 8.98 2.25
CA HIS A 268 12.18 7.54 2.18
C HIS A 268 13.54 6.89 2.37
N VAL A 269 13.71 6.10 3.44
CA VAL A 269 14.99 5.44 3.70
C VAL A 269 14.96 4.01 3.20
N ILE A 270 15.90 3.63 2.34
CA ILE A 270 16.03 2.25 1.86
C ILE A 270 17.11 1.56 2.65
N VAL A 271 16.77 0.42 3.26
CA VAL A 271 17.76 -0.45 3.90
C VAL A 271 18.58 -1.17 2.83
N ASP A 272 19.77 -0.63 2.54
CA ASP A 272 20.77 -1.18 1.62
C ASP A 272 21.96 -1.83 2.34
N LEU A 273 21.91 -1.88 3.68
CA LEU A 273 22.91 -2.51 4.54
C LEU A 273 22.43 -3.88 5.05
N VAL A 274 23.34 -4.85 5.09
CA VAL A 274 23.08 -6.18 5.63
C VAL A 274 23.26 -6.20 7.15
N PHE A 275 22.18 -5.99 7.89
CA PHE A 275 22.24 -6.01 9.36
C PHE A 275 22.25 -7.41 9.95
N GLU A 276 21.52 -8.36 9.38
CA GLU A 276 21.35 -9.70 9.94
C GLU A 276 21.63 -10.72 8.85
N CYS A 277 22.53 -11.68 9.12
CA CYS A 277 22.85 -12.75 8.19
C CYS A 277 22.27 -14.05 8.74
N TYR A 278 21.23 -14.57 8.08
CA TYR A 278 20.52 -15.77 8.54
C TYR A 278 21.43 -17.00 8.61
N SER A 279 22.39 -17.08 7.69
CA SER A 279 23.40 -18.14 7.63
C SER A 279 24.38 -18.12 8.80
N CYS A 280 24.54 -16.97 9.49
CA CYS A 280 25.46 -16.82 10.62
C CYS A 280 24.91 -17.31 11.96
N GLY A 281 23.66 -17.75 12.01
CA GLY A 281 23.11 -18.40 13.19
C GLY A 281 21.84 -17.75 13.70
N HIS A 282 20.72 -18.35 13.32
CA HIS A 282 19.70 -18.70 14.30
C HIS A 282 20.39 -19.27 15.56
N GLY A 283 20.29 -18.61 16.72
CA GLY A 283 20.65 -19.35 17.93
C GLY A 283 20.76 -18.63 19.26
N GLN A 284 21.15 -17.35 19.33
CA GLN A 284 21.20 -16.67 20.65
C GLN A 284 20.33 -15.42 20.65
N PRO A 285 19.06 -15.51 21.12
CA PRO A 285 18.33 -14.33 21.58
C PRO A 285 19.23 -13.55 22.54
N GLY A 286 19.72 -12.39 22.10
CA GLY A 286 20.75 -11.61 22.79
C GLY A 286 22.01 -11.31 21.97
N SER A 287 22.12 -11.71 20.69
CA SER A 287 23.18 -11.17 19.83
C SER A 287 23.02 -9.66 19.76
N ARG A 288 24.00 -8.94 20.33
CA ARG A 288 24.02 -7.49 20.47
C ARG A 288 23.62 -6.83 19.16
N GLU A 289 22.71 -5.86 19.24
CA GLU A 289 22.43 -4.96 18.12
C GLU A 289 23.73 -4.47 17.50
N LYS A 290 23.82 -4.55 16.17
CA LYS A 290 25.07 -4.23 15.47
C LYS A 290 25.33 -2.73 15.54
N PRO A 291 26.53 -2.28 15.93
CA PRO A 291 26.85 -0.85 16.04
C PRO A 291 26.53 -0.04 14.77
N CYS A 292 26.75 -0.61 13.58
CA CYS A 292 26.45 0.06 12.31
C CYS A 292 24.96 0.35 12.10
N LYS A 293 24.07 -0.56 12.55
CA LYS A 293 22.61 -0.39 12.51
C LYS A 293 22.21 0.78 13.40
N THR A 294 22.71 0.79 14.63
CA THR A 294 22.44 1.84 15.61
C THR A 294 23.02 3.20 15.18
N GLU A 295 24.21 3.23 14.58
CA GLU A 295 24.84 4.46 14.09
C GLU A 295 24.05 5.08 12.94
N ALA A 296 23.73 4.30 11.91
CA ALA A 296 22.96 4.84 10.78
C ALA A 296 21.51 5.18 11.18
N MET A 297 20.91 4.51 12.19
CA MET A 297 19.66 4.98 12.79
C MET A 297 19.81 6.36 13.45
N LYS A 298 20.89 6.58 14.20
CA LYS A 298 21.18 7.89 14.81
C LYS A 298 21.38 8.96 13.75
N ASP A 299 21.98 8.61 12.61
CA ASP A 299 22.12 9.54 11.48
C ASP A 299 20.77 9.91 10.87
N VAL A 300 19.82 8.96 10.74
CA VAL A 300 18.45 9.25 10.29
C VAL A 300 17.73 10.16 11.27
N GLU A 301 17.79 9.84 12.57
CA GLU A 301 17.22 10.69 13.63
C GLU A 301 17.84 12.10 13.60
N HIS A 302 19.16 12.18 13.42
CA HIS A 302 19.87 13.45 13.36
C HIS A 302 19.50 14.25 12.10
N LEU A 303 19.34 13.62 10.94
CA LEU A 303 18.86 14.25 9.72
C LEU A 303 17.47 14.86 9.93
N VAL A 304 16.52 14.06 10.44
CA VAL A 304 15.13 14.49 10.69
C VAL A 304 15.09 15.62 11.72
N LYS A 305 15.84 15.50 12.81
CA LYS A 305 15.94 16.53 13.84
C LYS A 305 16.54 17.83 13.30
N SER A 306 17.63 17.74 12.54
CA SER A 306 18.29 18.92 11.97
C SER A 306 17.39 19.63 10.95
N HIS A 307 16.67 18.86 10.12
CA HIS A 307 15.72 19.41 9.15
C HIS A 307 14.56 20.13 9.84
N THR A 308 13.88 19.45 10.78
CA THR A 308 12.71 20.01 11.50
C THR A 308 13.06 21.24 12.34
N GLN A 309 14.28 21.30 12.91
CA GLN A 309 14.77 22.49 13.62
C GLN A 309 15.07 23.66 12.69
N ARG A 310 15.64 23.37 11.50
CA ARG A 310 16.08 24.40 10.55
C ARG A 310 14.93 24.97 9.73
N PHE A 311 13.94 24.15 9.40
CA PHE A 311 12.75 24.54 8.62
C PHE A 311 11.50 24.40 9.49
N PRO A 312 11.25 25.36 10.40
CA PRO A 312 10.09 25.32 11.28
C PRO A 312 8.78 25.42 10.48
N GLY A 313 7.68 24.94 11.06
CA GLY A 313 6.36 24.92 10.41
C GLY A 313 5.93 23.55 9.90
N GLY A 314 6.67 22.48 10.23
CA GLY A 314 6.29 21.12 9.88
C GLY A 314 6.42 20.82 8.40
N ARG A 315 7.47 21.35 7.76
CA ARG A 315 7.72 21.17 6.33
C ARG A 315 7.95 19.70 5.97
N LEU A 316 8.82 19.03 6.73
CA LEU A 316 8.97 17.58 6.66
C LEU A 316 7.73 16.92 7.27
N LYS A 317 6.93 16.28 6.42
CA LYS A 317 5.66 15.64 6.79
C LYS A 317 5.82 14.15 7.01
N GLU A 318 6.69 13.49 6.25
CA GLU A 318 6.72 12.03 6.18
C GLU A 318 8.14 11.48 6.18
N VAL A 319 8.38 10.48 7.02
CA VAL A 319 9.59 9.66 7.01
C VAL A 319 9.12 8.23 6.95
N THR A 320 9.49 7.53 5.88
CA THR A 320 9.15 6.11 5.69
C THR A 320 10.42 5.32 5.45
N SER A 321 10.33 4.00 5.58
CA SER A 321 11.37 3.10 5.14
C SER A 321 10.79 1.95 4.33
N SER A 322 11.62 1.37 3.48
CA SER A 322 11.32 0.08 2.84
C SER A 322 12.39 -0.94 3.18
N GLN A 323 11.91 -2.14 3.52
CA GLN A 323 12.73 -3.34 3.70
C GLN A 323 12.86 -4.05 2.35
N PRO A 324 13.96 -4.73 2.01
CA PRO A 324 13.91 -5.80 1.01
C PRO A 324 12.94 -6.92 1.48
N ARG A 325 12.29 -7.70 0.58
CA ARG A 325 11.33 -8.73 1.04
C ARG A 325 12.03 -9.79 1.91
N PRO A 326 11.39 -10.25 3.02
CA PRO A 326 12.01 -11.18 3.96
C PRO A 326 12.43 -12.51 3.36
N ASP A 327 11.72 -12.94 2.30
CA ASP A 327 11.81 -14.29 1.77
C ASP A 327 13.16 -14.62 1.09
N TYR A 328 14.02 -13.62 0.84
CA TYR A 328 15.16 -13.81 -0.09
C TYR A 328 16.55 -13.49 0.45
N VAL A 329 16.70 -12.62 1.44
CA VAL A 329 18.01 -12.26 2.04
C VAL A 329 18.11 -12.75 3.48
N GLY A 330 17.08 -13.48 3.91
CA GLY A 330 16.72 -13.58 5.30
C GLY A 330 16.27 -12.20 5.80
N GLY A 331 15.04 -12.09 6.31
CA GLY A 331 14.42 -10.89 6.89
C GLY A 331 15.37 -9.87 7.49
N GLN A 332 15.87 -8.97 6.65
CA GLN A 332 16.45 -7.71 7.09
C GLN A 332 15.28 -6.83 7.45
N TYR A 333 14.89 -6.92 8.70
CA TYR A 333 13.90 -6.00 9.22
C TYR A 333 14.62 -4.66 9.42
N VAL A 334 14.02 -3.61 8.85
CA VAL A 334 14.19 -2.26 9.38
C VAL A 334 14.09 -2.42 10.90
N PRO A 335 15.06 -1.91 11.69
CA PRO A 335 15.03 -2.03 13.14
C PRO A 335 13.62 -1.78 13.66
N ALA A 336 13.16 -2.57 14.64
CA ALA A 336 11.91 -2.22 15.33
C ALA A 336 11.98 -0.75 15.82
N ASP A 337 13.20 -0.26 16.09
CA ASP A 337 13.51 1.12 16.46
C ASP A 337 13.57 2.12 15.29
N PHE A 338 13.38 1.74 14.02
CA PHE A 338 13.11 2.75 13.00
C PHE A 338 11.69 3.30 13.18
N ASP A 339 10.80 2.48 13.73
CA ASP A 339 9.55 2.96 14.29
C ASP A 339 9.76 3.68 15.65
N SER A 340 10.98 4.21 15.90
CA SER A 340 11.29 4.89 17.15
C SER A 340 10.40 6.10 17.35
N ALA A 341 10.04 6.26 18.62
CA ALA A 341 9.31 7.41 19.12
C ALA A 341 9.99 8.74 18.78
N SER A 342 11.32 8.77 18.72
CA SER A 342 12.11 9.97 18.45
C SER A 342 11.80 10.59 17.08
N ILE A 343 11.79 9.80 15.99
CA ILE A 343 11.56 10.33 14.64
C ILE A 343 10.15 10.89 14.52
N PHE A 344 9.14 10.12 14.90
CA PHE A 344 7.74 10.51 14.69
C PHE A 344 7.25 11.62 15.62
N GLN A 345 7.85 11.77 16.81
CA GLN A 345 7.61 12.93 17.67
C GLN A 345 8.08 14.25 17.05
N LEU A 346 9.10 14.21 16.19
CA LEU A 346 9.63 15.39 15.50
C LEU A 346 8.76 15.82 14.30
N LEU A 347 7.98 14.91 13.73
CA LEU A 347 7.11 15.19 12.59
C LEU A 347 5.79 15.82 13.06
N PRO A 348 5.15 16.69 12.25
CA PRO A 348 3.83 17.23 12.58
C PRO A 348 2.75 16.13 12.57
N PRO A 349 1.60 16.31 13.24
CA PRO A 349 0.47 15.39 13.14
C PRO A 349 -0.05 15.31 11.69
N PRO A 350 -0.54 14.16 11.22
CA PRO A 350 -1.19 14.04 9.92
C PRO A 350 -2.44 14.92 9.84
N LEU A 351 -2.57 15.71 8.78
CA LEU A 351 -3.77 16.52 8.55
C LEU A 351 -4.87 15.66 7.92
N LYS A 352 -5.97 15.46 8.66
CA LYS A 352 -7.19 14.76 8.20
C LYS A 352 -6.91 13.44 7.48
N PRO A 353 -6.26 12.45 8.14
CA PRO A 353 -5.97 11.18 7.51
C PRO A 353 -7.25 10.50 7.03
N LEU A 354 -7.30 10.10 5.76
CA LEU A 354 -8.41 9.32 5.20
C LEU A 354 -8.22 7.81 5.41
N ILE A 355 -6.97 7.36 5.55
CA ILE A 355 -6.62 5.95 5.69
C ILE A 355 -5.59 5.83 6.81
N ILE A 356 -5.80 4.90 7.73
CA ILE A 356 -4.77 4.44 8.66
C ILE A 356 -4.23 3.13 8.10
N SER A 357 -2.91 3.05 7.93
CA SER A 357 -2.23 1.89 7.39
C SER A 357 -0.93 1.62 8.12
N ARG A 358 -0.32 0.47 7.83
CA ARG A 358 1.05 0.17 8.32
C ARG A 358 2.04 1.33 8.08
N ASN A 359 1.91 2.05 6.97
CA ASN A 359 2.89 3.05 6.54
C ASN A 359 2.78 4.38 7.31
N ASN A 360 1.63 4.69 7.91
CA ASN A 360 1.41 5.96 8.62
C ASN A 360 0.97 5.76 10.07
N TRP A 361 0.78 4.51 10.52
CA TRP A 361 0.33 4.20 11.87
C TRP A 361 1.26 4.79 12.93
N SER A 362 2.56 4.56 12.83
CA SER A 362 3.54 5.01 13.82
C SER A 362 3.41 6.52 14.06
N ARG A 363 3.35 7.33 12.99
CA ARG A 363 3.12 8.79 13.08
C ARG A 363 1.78 9.13 13.74
N ILE A 364 0.69 8.45 13.39
CA ILE A 364 -0.63 8.69 14.00
C ILE A 364 -0.61 8.31 15.48
N ALA A 365 0.02 7.21 15.86
CA ALA A 365 0.09 6.73 17.23
C ALA A 365 0.79 7.75 18.15
N PHE A 366 1.89 8.36 17.69
CA PHE A 366 2.58 9.40 18.47
C PHE A 366 1.79 10.70 18.60
N HIS A 367 0.95 11.00 17.61
CA HIS A 367 0.10 12.18 17.60
C HIS A 367 -1.37 11.84 17.82
N LEU A 368 -1.66 10.73 18.52
CA LEU A 368 -3.01 10.20 18.53
C LEU A 368 -3.97 11.24 19.07
N GLN A 369 -3.64 11.90 20.19
CA GLN A 369 -4.51 12.90 20.84
C GLN A 369 -4.73 14.16 20.00
N THR A 370 -3.76 14.58 19.19
CA THR A 370 -3.83 15.82 18.39
C THR A 370 -4.33 15.60 16.97
N THR A 371 -4.25 14.38 16.45
CA THR A 371 -4.67 14.03 15.09
C THR A 371 -6.20 13.94 15.00
N ASP A 372 -6.83 14.70 14.11
CA ASP A 372 -8.27 14.55 13.86
C ASP A 372 -8.56 13.28 13.05
N LEU A 373 -8.99 12.22 13.73
CA LEU A 373 -9.36 10.95 13.12
C LEU A 373 -10.78 10.91 12.55
N SER A 374 -11.56 11.98 12.67
CA SER A 374 -12.97 11.98 12.24
C SER A 374 -13.17 11.76 10.74
N HIS A 375 -12.12 12.01 9.95
CA HIS A 375 -12.09 11.84 8.50
C HIS A 375 -11.62 10.45 8.04
N VAL A 376 -11.17 9.58 8.95
CA VAL A 376 -10.64 8.27 8.58
C VAL A 376 -11.76 7.37 8.06
N GLN A 377 -11.57 6.87 6.84
CA GLN A 377 -12.51 6.00 6.13
C GLN A 377 -12.08 4.54 6.09
N ALA A 378 -10.78 4.25 6.19
CA ALA A 378 -10.28 2.89 6.09
C ALA A 378 -9.09 2.59 7.02
N PHE A 379 -9.06 1.37 7.56
CA PHE A 379 -7.88 0.77 8.19
C PHE A 379 -7.30 -0.32 7.27
N HIS A 380 -5.99 -0.27 6.98
CA HIS A 380 -5.29 -1.23 6.13
C HIS A 380 -4.03 -1.80 6.79
N HIS A 381 -4.09 -3.07 7.17
CA HIS A 381 -2.95 -3.81 7.73
C HIS A 381 -2.32 -3.11 8.94
N LEU A 382 -3.14 -2.76 9.93
CA LEU A 382 -2.63 -2.19 11.19
C LEU A 382 -1.58 -3.14 11.81
N PRO A 383 -0.49 -2.61 12.38
CA PRO A 383 0.45 -3.44 13.13
C PRO A 383 -0.23 -4.04 14.38
N GLN A 384 0.40 -5.05 14.98
CA GLN A 384 -0.08 -5.60 16.24
C GLN A 384 0.06 -4.57 17.38
N GLY A 385 -0.85 -4.58 18.36
CA GLY A 385 -0.81 -3.68 19.52
C GLY A 385 -1.56 -2.35 19.35
N VAL A 386 -2.41 -2.21 18.33
CA VAL A 386 -3.32 -1.06 18.16
C VAL A 386 -4.57 -1.26 19.03
N ASP A 387 -4.36 -1.47 20.33
CA ASP A 387 -5.39 -1.91 21.26
C ASP A 387 -5.96 -0.71 22.01
N GLN A 388 -6.31 0.35 21.27
CA GLN A 388 -6.89 1.55 21.85
C GLN A 388 -8.35 1.70 21.39
N PRO A 389 -9.33 1.25 22.21
CA PRO A 389 -10.76 1.40 21.94
C PRO A 389 -11.16 2.85 21.60
N GLU A 390 -10.47 3.82 22.22
CA GLU A 390 -10.66 5.26 21.99
C GLU A 390 -10.41 5.67 20.53
N MET A 391 -9.51 4.98 19.82
CA MET A 391 -9.22 5.29 18.42
C MET A 391 -10.45 5.06 17.55
N LEU A 392 -11.13 3.93 17.73
CA LEU A 392 -12.32 3.59 16.95
C LEU A 392 -13.43 4.64 17.17
N GLN A 393 -13.65 5.05 18.42
CA GLN A 393 -14.62 6.10 18.79
C GLN A 393 -14.34 7.45 18.11
N ARG A 394 -13.10 7.71 17.67
CA ARG A 394 -12.75 8.97 16.98
C ARG A 394 -12.89 8.87 15.47
N CYS A 395 -12.96 7.67 14.90
CA CYS A 395 -13.03 7.42 13.45
C CYS A 395 -14.47 7.42 12.92
N ARG A 396 -15.15 8.57 12.97
CA ARG A 396 -16.59 8.67 12.64
C ARG A 396 -16.94 8.46 11.16
N ALA A 397 -15.96 8.56 10.26
CA ALA A 397 -16.14 8.27 8.84
C ALA A 397 -15.72 6.85 8.44
N LEU A 398 -15.39 5.96 9.40
CA LEU A 398 -14.80 4.66 9.12
C LEU A 398 -15.81 3.73 8.43
N LYS A 399 -15.46 3.32 7.21
CA LYS A 399 -16.26 2.43 6.35
C LYS A 399 -15.61 1.07 6.14
N LYS A 400 -14.29 0.96 6.24
CA LYS A 400 -13.56 -0.27 5.91
C LYS A 400 -12.49 -0.59 6.95
N ILE A 401 -12.42 -1.83 7.40
CA ILE A 401 -11.35 -2.34 8.25
C ILE A 401 -10.74 -3.58 7.59
N VAL A 402 -9.41 -3.58 7.44
CA VAL A 402 -8.60 -4.74 7.05
C VAL A 402 -7.49 -4.89 8.07
N ILE A 403 -7.60 -5.87 8.97
CA ILE A 403 -6.66 -6.06 10.07
C ILE A 403 -6.10 -7.48 10.09
N PRO A 404 -4.80 -7.64 10.38
CA PRO A 404 -4.17 -8.96 10.43
C PRO A 404 -4.68 -9.78 11.61
N PHE A 405 -4.87 -9.14 12.75
CA PHE A 405 -5.28 -9.73 14.00
C PHE A 405 -6.22 -8.78 14.74
N LEU A 406 -7.22 -9.34 15.41
CA LEU A 406 -8.19 -8.59 16.20
C LEU A 406 -7.95 -8.85 17.69
N PRO A 407 -7.48 -7.86 18.46
CA PRO A 407 -7.38 -7.96 19.91
C PRO A 407 -8.75 -8.13 20.55
N ALA A 408 -8.82 -8.92 21.61
CA ALA A 408 -10.03 -9.15 22.37
C ALA A 408 -10.64 -7.83 22.87
N GLY A 409 -11.89 -7.56 22.52
CA GLY A 409 -12.66 -6.42 23.00
C GLY A 409 -12.47 -5.11 22.24
N SER A 410 -11.86 -5.15 21.06
CA SER A 410 -11.64 -3.98 20.20
C SER A 410 -12.93 -3.25 19.83
N PHE A 411 -14.07 -3.96 19.80
CA PHE A 411 -15.37 -3.41 19.39
C PHE A 411 -16.37 -3.18 20.53
N TYR A 412 -16.01 -3.41 21.80
CA TYR A 412 -16.93 -3.20 22.93
C TYR A 412 -17.44 -1.76 23.02
N CYS A 413 -16.61 -0.78 22.70
CA CYS A 413 -17.02 0.62 22.67
C CYS A 413 -18.15 0.87 21.66
N ALA A 414 -18.10 0.25 20.48
CA ALA A 414 -19.13 0.40 19.45
C ALA A 414 -20.45 -0.26 19.85
N VAL A 415 -20.37 -1.43 20.51
CA VAL A 415 -21.54 -2.09 21.11
C VAL A 415 -22.18 -1.19 22.17
N GLN A 416 -21.37 -0.61 23.06
CA GLN A 416 -21.86 0.30 24.09
C GLN A 416 -22.49 1.58 23.52
N GLU A 417 -21.88 2.20 22.50
CA GLU A 417 -22.46 3.35 21.81
C GLU A 417 -23.83 3.03 21.18
N LYS A 418 -23.95 1.86 20.55
CA LYS A 418 -25.23 1.41 19.98
C LYS A 418 -26.29 1.19 21.07
N ASN A 419 -25.95 0.51 22.16
CA ASN A 419 -26.85 0.29 23.29
C ASN A 419 -27.33 1.61 23.91
N ASN A 420 -26.42 2.55 24.10
CA ASN A 420 -26.74 3.88 24.64
C ASN A 420 -27.66 4.65 23.69
N LEU A 421 -27.41 4.60 22.38
CA LEU A 421 -28.25 5.25 21.37
C LEU A 421 -29.66 4.64 21.34
N GLN A 422 -29.78 3.31 21.36
CA GLN A 422 -31.07 2.62 21.41
C GLN A 422 -31.83 2.93 22.69
N SER A 423 -31.14 2.97 23.84
CA SER A 423 -31.74 3.33 25.13
C SER A 423 -32.26 4.77 25.13
N ALA A 424 -31.48 5.71 24.57
CA ALA A 424 -31.88 7.11 24.43
C ALA A 424 -33.12 7.26 23.52
N LEU A 425 -33.18 6.51 22.40
CA LEU A 425 -34.34 6.50 21.52
C LEU A 425 -35.59 5.90 22.20
N GLY A 426 -35.43 4.84 22.99
CA GLY A 426 -36.52 4.24 23.77
C GLY A 426 -37.09 5.16 24.86
N GLN A 427 -36.28 6.07 25.38
CA GLN A 427 -36.70 7.09 26.37
C GLN A 427 -37.35 8.34 25.72
N GLY A 428 -37.59 8.32 24.40
CA GLY A 428 -38.23 9.43 23.70
C GLY A 428 -37.33 10.63 23.48
N LEU A 429 -36.00 10.46 23.59
CA LEU A 429 -35.05 11.52 23.25
C LEU A 429 -35.18 11.81 21.74
N VAL A 430 -35.78 12.96 21.40
CA VAL A 430 -35.83 13.45 20.02
C VAL A 430 -34.42 13.91 19.66
N ILE A 431 -33.61 12.99 19.14
CA ILE A 431 -32.32 13.32 18.53
C ILE A 431 -32.64 14.27 17.38
N GLY A 432 -32.23 15.54 17.51
CA GLY A 432 -32.53 16.58 16.54
C GLY A 432 -32.21 16.08 15.13
N ARG A 433 -33.27 15.95 14.30
CA ARG A 433 -33.19 15.54 12.90
C ARG A 433 -32.32 16.52 12.10
N CYS A 434 -31.01 16.36 12.14
CA CYS A 434 -30.06 17.06 11.28
C CYS A 434 -29.40 16.15 10.23
N LEU A 435 -29.75 14.86 10.18
CA LEU A 435 -29.10 13.89 9.30
C LEU A 435 -30.09 13.22 8.35
N THR A 436 -30.69 13.99 7.46
CA THR A 436 -30.95 13.50 6.10
C THR A 436 -30.07 14.29 5.15
N PRO A 437 -29.04 13.68 4.54
CA PRO A 437 -28.23 14.34 3.55
C PRO A 437 -29.08 14.52 2.27
N GLY A 438 -29.59 15.73 2.03
CA GLY A 438 -30.15 16.08 0.72
C GLY A 438 -31.35 17.02 0.65
N THR A 439 -32.00 17.40 1.76
CA THR A 439 -33.20 18.27 1.69
C THR A 439 -32.87 19.70 2.13
N PRO A 440 -32.94 20.72 1.24
CA PRO A 440 -32.76 22.11 1.64
C PRO A 440 -33.90 22.53 2.58
N ILE A 441 -33.53 22.97 3.78
CA ILE A 441 -34.46 23.39 4.83
C ILE A 441 -35.09 24.72 4.41
N THR A 442 -36.38 24.71 4.08
CA THR A 442 -37.19 25.93 4.03
C THR A 442 -37.75 26.16 5.43
N THR A 443 -37.10 27.01 6.21
CA THR A 443 -37.58 27.41 7.54
C THR A 443 -38.78 28.34 7.40
N SER A 444 -40.00 27.79 7.37
CA SER A 444 -41.20 28.58 7.65
C SER A 444 -41.37 28.68 9.17
N ILE A 445 -40.81 29.75 9.74
CA ILE A 445 -41.09 30.17 11.11
C ILE A 445 -42.58 30.57 11.15
N ARG A 446 -43.38 29.79 11.87
CA ARG A 446 -44.77 30.13 12.14
C ARG A 446 -44.80 30.91 13.45
N ASP A 447 -44.76 32.24 13.31
CA ASP A 447 -44.97 33.18 14.40
C ASP A 447 -46.30 32.88 15.09
N SER A 448 -46.22 32.42 16.33
CA SER A 448 -47.36 32.38 17.25
C SER A 448 -47.14 33.46 18.28
N SER A 449 -47.64 34.64 17.95
CA SER A 449 -47.77 35.77 18.85
C SER A 449 -48.76 35.46 19.97
N SER A 450 -48.29 35.41 21.21
CA SER A 450 -49.08 35.83 22.36
C SER A 450 -48.21 36.58 23.36
N SER A 451 -48.74 37.74 23.71
CA SER A 451 -48.11 38.88 24.35
C SER A 451 -47.96 38.76 25.87
N SER A 452 -46.98 39.51 26.38
CA SER A 452 -46.97 40.27 27.64
C SER A 452 -46.38 39.59 28.90
N ILE A 453 -45.18 40.02 29.31
CA ILE A 453 -44.91 41.06 30.32
C ILE A 453 -43.39 41.09 30.61
N ASN A 454 -42.80 42.28 30.44
CA ASN A 454 -41.44 42.64 30.83
C ASN A 454 -41.27 42.70 32.36
N ARG A 455 -40.13 42.18 32.85
CA ARG A 455 -39.27 42.73 33.93
C ARG A 455 -38.05 41.82 33.98
N GLY A 456 -36.89 42.22 33.47
CA GLY A 456 -36.05 43.25 34.10
C GLY A 456 -35.12 42.57 35.10
N LEU A 457 -34.19 41.76 34.61
CA LEU A 457 -33.06 41.20 35.37
C LEU A 457 -31.88 41.07 34.40
N CYS A 458 -31.00 42.08 34.42
CA CYS A 458 -29.63 41.97 33.95
C CYS A 458 -28.89 41.04 34.92
N CYS A 459 -28.92 39.74 34.65
CA CYS A 459 -28.03 38.80 35.30
C CYS A 459 -26.92 38.45 34.33
N ASP A 460 -25.68 38.62 34.78
CA ASP A 460 -24.44 38.17 34.16
C ASP A 460 -24.61 36.79 33.49
N GLN A 461 -24.67 36.75 32.16
CA GLN A 461 -24.81 35.51 31.37
C GLN A 461 -23.47 34.91 30.93
N ASP A 462 -22.34 35.55 31.26
CA ASP A 462 -21.03 35.13 30.75
C ASP A 462 -20.25 34.14 31.65
N SER A 463 -20.82 33.68 32.78
CA SER A 463 -20.07 32.88 33.78
C SER A 463 -20.59 31.47 34.11
N ILE A 464 -21.69 30.98 33.51
CA ILE A 464 -22.23 29.63 33.82
C ILE A 464 -22.15 28.65 32.63
N SER A 465 -21.72 29.10 31.45
CA SER A 465 -21.69 28.24 30.25
C SER A 465 -20.53 27.23 30.18
N SER A 466 -19.68 27.09 31.21
CA SER A 466 -18.40 26.36 31.10
C SER A 466 -18.32 24.98 31.76
N CYS A 467 -19.41 24.39 32.28
CA CYS A 467 -19.31 23.15 33.08
C CYS A 467 -20.14 21.94 32.60
N LEU A 468 -20.85 22.01 31.47
CA LEU A 468 -21.46 20.80 30.92
C LEU A 468 -20.38 19.93 30.26
N PRO A 469 -20.24 18.64 30.64
CA PRO A 469 -19.30 17.75 29.97
C PRO A 469 -19.66 17.70 28.48
N PRO A 470 -18.66 17.64 27.58
CA PRO A 470 -18.91 17.57 26.14
C PRO A 470 -19.80 16.37 25.83
N LEU A 471 -20.85 16.59 25.05
CA LEU A 471 -21.76 15.53 24.59
C LEU A 471 -20.95 14.42 23.90
N PRO A 472 -21.24 13.14 24.18
CA PRO A 472 -20.60 12.04 23.47
C PRO A 472 -20.67 12.20 21.95
N ALA A 473 -19.56 11.93 21.26
CA ALA A 473 -19.44 12.16 19.83
C ALA A 473 -20.49 11.39 18.99
N TYR A 474 -20.95 10.21 19.45
CA TYR A 474 -21.97 9.43 18.74
C TYR A 474 -23.35 10.09 18.75
N LEU A 475 -23.66 10.95 19.74
CA LEU A 475 -24.92 11.70 19.77
C LEU A 475 -24.91 12.87 18.78
N THR A 476 -23.73 13.44 18.51
CA THR A 476 -23.58 14.59 17.60
C THR A 476 -23.26 14.18 16.16
N ARG A 477 -22.51 13.09 15.96
CA ARG A 477 -22.00 12.64 14.65
C ARG A 477 -22.53 11.27 14.21
N GLY A 478 -23.30 10.59 15.04
CA GLY A 478 -23.81 9.24 14.77
C GLY A 478 -22.84 8.10 15.11
N LEU A 479 -23.35 6.87 14.98
CA LEU A 479 -22.54 5.65 15.06
C LEU A 479 -21.59 5.55 13.86
N ILE A 480 -20.55 4.75 14.01
CA ILE A 480 -19.57 4.52 12.96
C ILE A 480 -20.22 3.70 11.83
N PRO A 481 -20.20 4.17 10.57
CA PRO A 481 -20.88 3.51 9.46
C PRO A 481 -19.99 2.42 8.83
N LEU A 482 -19.59 1.42 9.60
CA LEU A 482 -18.70 0.37 9.09
C LEU A 482 -19.42 -0.48 8.04
N GLU A 483 -18.93 -0.45 6.80
CA GLU A 483 -19.51 -1.16 5.65
C GLU A 483 -18.76 -2.46 5.31
N SER A 484 -17.48 -2.57 5.66
CA SER A 484 -16.64 -3.73 5.33
C SER A 484 -15.64 -4.05 6.42
N ALA A 485 -15.63 -5.29 6.88
CA ALA A 485 -14.65 -5.82 7.83
C ALA A 485 -13.94 -7.05 7.23
N THR A 486 -12.61 -7.00 7.15
CA THR A 486 -11.74 -8.11 6.76
C THR A 486 -10.74 -8.41 7.86
N LEU A 487 -10.83 -9.61 8.43
CA LEU A 487 -9.97 -10.12 9.47
C LEU A 487 -9.10 -11.23 8.86
N HIS A 488 -7.78 -11.05 8.79
CA HIS A 488 -6.91 -12.12 8.29
C HIS A 488 -6.84 -13.29 9.27
N ALA A 489 -6.82 -12.99 10.57
CA ALA A 489 -6.91 -13.95 11.66
C ALA A 489 -7.84 -13.47 12.77
N CYS A 490 -8.73 -14.35 13.27
CA CYS A 490 -9.41 -14.17 14.56
C CYS A 490 -9.11 -15.35 15.48
N THR A 491 -8.68 -15.07 16.71
CA THR A 491 -8.54 -16.08 17.77
C THR A 491 -9.86 -16.35 18.46
N LEU A 492 -10.11 -17.61 18.81
CA LEU A 492 -11.32 -18.02 19.52
C LEU A 492 -11.13 -18.07 21.04
N PRO A 493 -12.18 -17.75 21.83
CA PRO A 493 -13.53 -17.34 21.41
C PRO A 493 -13.53 -15.94 20.75
N CYS A 494 -14.21 -15.81 19.62
CA CYS A 494 -14.18 -14.59 18.79
C CYS A 494 -15.32 -13.66 19.19
N THR A 495 -15.38 -13.26 20.47
CA THR A 495 -16.43 -12.36 21.00
C THR A 495 -16.49 -11.03 20.25
N ASP A 496 -15.37 -10.60 19.65
CA ASP A 496 -15.34 -9.42 18.81
C ASP A 496 -16.09 -9.58 17.50
N LEU A 497 -16.21 -10.79 16.96
CA LEU A 497 -17.01 -11.00 15.76
C LEU A 497 -18.49 -10.75 16.04
N ASP A 498 -18.99 -11.25 17.16
CA ASP A 498 -20.35 -10.98 17.62
C ASP A 498 -20.54 -9.49 17.94
N ALA A 499 -19.51 -8.85 18.51
CA ALA A 499 -19.52 -7.39 18.72
C ALA A 499 -19.57 -6.60 17.40
N ILE A 500 -18.86 -7.01 16.34
CA ILE A 500 -18.89 -6.39 15.02
C ILE A 500 -20.30 -6.53 14.41
N THR A 501 -20.85 -7.75 14.40
CA THR A 501 -22.17 -7.99 13.79
C THR A 501 -23.28 -7.30 14.55
N TYR A 502 -23.17 -7.23 15.88
CA TYR A 502 -24.10 -6.46 16.70
C TYR A 502 -23.96 -4.95 16.47
N ALA A 503 -22.76 -4.38 16.63
CA ALA A 503 -22.55 -2.94 16.60
C ALA A 503 -22.85 -2.33 15.21
N PHE A 504 -22.61 -3.08 14.13
CA PHE A 504 -22.70 -2.57 12.77
C PHE A 504 -23.77 -3.27 11.92
N SER A 505 -24.77 -3.91 12.53
CA SER A 505 -25.80 -4.68 11.81
C SER A 505 -26.46 -3.94 10.66
N ASP A 506 -26.65 -2.62 10.82
CA ASP A 506 -27.41 -1.78 9.90
C ASP A 506 -26.54 -1.22 8.76
N THR A 507 -25.21 -1.35 8.86
CA THR A 507 -24.26 -0.79 7.89
C THR A 507 -23.32 -1.82 7.27
N LEU A 508 -23.10 -2.95 7.93
CA LEU A 508 -22.12 -3.96 7.55
C LEU A 508 -22.56 -4.73 6.30
N LYS A 509 -21.97 -4.40 5.14
CA LYS A 509 -22.24 -5.06 3.85
C LYS A 509 -21.33 -6.26 3.63
N ASN A 510 -20.06 -6.16 4.02
CA ASN A 510 -19.06 -7.19 3.74
C ASN A 510 -18.38 -7.65 5.03
N LEU A 511 -18.43 -8.94 5.32
CA LEU A 511 -17.72 -9.56 6.42
C LEU A 511 -16.85 -10.70 5.91
N ARG A 512 -15.53 -10.59 6.09
CA ARG A 512 -14.54 -11.57 5.66
C ARG A 512 -13.61 -11.95 6.80
N ILE A 513 -13.48 -13.24 7.04
CA ILE A 513 -12.53 -13.83 7.98
C ILE A 513 -11.69 -14.86 7.21
N GLU A 514 -10.41 -14.59 7.03
CA GLU A 514 -9.54 -15.44 6.21
C GLU A 514 -8.98 -16.65 6.96
N THR A 515 -8.84 -16.53 8.29
CA THR A 515 -8.37 -17.62 9.15
C THR A 515 -9.02 -17.50 10.52
N LEU A 516 -9.84 -18.47 10.90
CA LEU A 516 -10.24 -18.67 12.29
C LEU A 516 -9.17 -19.54 12.97
N LEU A 517 -8.49 -18.99 13.97
CA LEU A 517 -7.47 -19.67 14.74
C LEU A 517 -8.11 -20.26 16.01
N GLY A 518 -8.15 -21.59 16.10
CA GLY A 518 -8.48 -22.30 17.33
C GLY A 518 -7.31 -22.37 18.32
N SER A 519 -7.49 -23.10 19.41
CA SER A 519 -6.39 -23.40 20.33
C SER A 519 -5.25 -24.10 19.58
N THR A 520 -4.00 -23.88 20.01
CA THR A 520 -2.80 -24.45 19.36
C THR A 520 -2.74 -25.99 19.39
N GLN A 521 -3.69 -26.65 20.07
CA GLN A 521 -3.75 -28.08 20.24
C GLN A 521 -4.92 -28.69 19.44
N GLY A 522 -4.68 -28.97 18.16
CA GLY A 522 -5.55 -29.82 17.32
C GLY A 522 -6.73 -29.12 16.64
N SER A 523 -7.56 -29.92 15.96
CA SER A 523 -8.77 -29.45 15.27
C SER A 523 -9.86 -29.12 16.30
N ALA A 524 -10.00 -27.83 16.61
CA ALA A 524 -11.10 -27.32 17.42
C ALA A 524 -12.42 -27.23 16.61
N THR A 525 -13.54 -27.39 17.30
CA THR A 525 -14.88 -27.06 16.80
C THR A 525 -15.20 -25.60 17.15
N ILE A 526 -15.62 -24.83 16.15
CA ILE A 526 -15.88 -23.40 16.23
C ILE A 526 -17.37 -23.18 16.04
N HIS A 527 -18.04 -22.65 17.07
CA HIS A 527 -19.43 -22.24 16.97
C HIS A 527 -19.51 -20.76 16.57
N LEU A 528 -20.32 -20.43 15.56
CA LEU A 528 -20.40 -19.08 15.01
C LEU A 528 -21.84 -18.70 14.68
N GLY A 529 -22.25 -17.49 15.09
CA GLY A 529 -23.54 -16.90 14.69
C GLY A 529 -24.64 -16.94 15.75
N GLN A 530 -24.40 -17.55 16.91
CA GLN A 530 -25.44 -17.76 17.93
C GLN A 530 -26.03 -16.44 18.42
N ASP A 531 -25.17 -15.47 18.70
CA ASP A 531 -25.55 -14.14 19.19
C ASP A 531 -25.69 -13.08 18.08
N TRP A 532 -25.62 -13.50 16.81
CA TRP A 532 -25.81 -12.57 15.69
C TRP A 532 -27.26 -12.12 15.64
N ILE A 533 -27.45 -10.82 15.48
CA ILE A 533 -28.74 -10.22 15.18
C ILE A 533 -28.98 -10.23 13.66
N GLU A 534 -30.13 -9.72 13.22
CA GLU A 534 -30.41 -9.56 11.79
C GLU A 534 -29.38 -8.60 11.17
N LEU A 535 -28.82 -9.01 10.02
CA LEU A 535 -27.85 -8.29 9.22
C LEU A 535 -28.48 -7.96 7.86
N PRO A 536 -29.47 -7.05 7.81
CA PRO A 536 -30.31 -6.83 6.64
C PRO A 536 -29.57 -6.29 5.42
N VAL A 537 -28.37 -5.70 5.60
CA VAL A 537 -27.56 -5.13 4.52
C VAL A 537 -26.33 -5.96 4.17
N LEU A 538 -26.10 -7.10 4.84
CA LEU A 538 -24.94 -7.96 4.59
C LEU A 538 -25.13 -8.69 3.25
N ASN A 539 -24.27 -8.35 2.28
CA ASN A 539 -24.31 -8.91 0.93
C ASN A 539 -23.17 -9.90 0.66
N SER A 540 -22.07 -9.86 1.42
CA SER A 540 -20.94 -10.76 1.25
C SER A 540 -20.46 -11.30 2.59
N LEU A 541 -20.50 -12.63 2.75
CA LEU A 541 -20.00 -13.35 3.91
C LEU A 541 -18.90 -14.34 3.51
N VAL A 542 -17.71 -14.17 4.08
CA VAL A 542 -16.58 -15.08 3.88
C VAL A 542 -16.07 -15.56 5.22
N LEU A 543 -16.14 -16.86 5.47
CA LEU A 543 -15.70 -17.49 6.71
C LEU A 543 -14.79 -18.66 6.38
N ARG A 544 -13.54 -18.59 6.84
CA ARG A 544 -12.53 -19.59 6.56
C ARG A 544 -11.95 -20.12 7.86
N ALA A 545 -12.18 -21.40 8.11
CA ALA A 545 -11.71 -22.13 9.28
C ALA A 545 -10.73 -23.24 8.88
N PRO A 546 -9.54 -22.91 8.34
CA PRO A 546 -8.59 -23.95 7.98
C PRO A 546 -8.21 -24.75 9.22
N ARG A 547 -8.14 -26.09 9.08
CA ARG A 547 -7.80 -27.04 10.16
C ARG A 547 -8.81 -27.19 11.30
N HIS A 548 -9.95 -26.52 11.21
CA HIS A 548 -10.99 -26.54 12.23
C HIS A 548 -12.32 -27.04 11.65
N ARG A 549 -13.27 -27.37 12.53
CA ARG A 549 -14.68 -27.62 12.17
C ARG A 549 -15.48 -26.35 12.46
N LEU A 550 -16.26 -25.87 11.49
CA LEU A 550 -17.08 -24.67 11.63
C LEU A 550 -18.57 -25.04 11.76
N VAL A 551 -19.11 -24.93 12.98
CA VAL A 551 -20.52 -25.14 13.29
C VAL A 551 -21.23 -23.79 13.24
N LEU A 552 -22.14 -23.64 12.26
CA LEU A 552 -22.93 -22.44 12.08
C LEU A 552 -24.19 -22.49 12.95
N ASP A 553 -24.58 -21.35 13.50
CA ASP A 553 -25.91 -21.18 14.09
C ASP A 553 -27.01 -21.54 13.09
N PRO A 554 -28.04 -22.32 13.46
CA PRO A 554 -29.07 -22.73 12.51
C PRO A 554 -29.79 -21.56 11.84
N ALA A 555 -29.89 -20.40 12.48
CA ALA A 555 -30.52 -19.21 11.94
C ALA A 555 -29.54 -18.25 11.21
N LEU A 556 -28.27 -18.62 11.02
CA LEU A 556 -27.26 -17.72 10.43
C LEU A 556 -27.69 -17.16 9.07
N PHE A 557 -28.18 -18.02 8.18
CA PHE A 557 -28.61 -17.61 6.84
C PHE A 557 -29.91 -16.81 6.85
N SER A 558 -30.86 -17.12 7.74
CA SER A 558 -32.11 -16.35 7.86
C SER A 558 -31.88 -14.96 8.44
N LYS A 559 -30.82 -14.78 9.24
CA LYS A 559 -30.35 -13.47 9.73
C LYS A 559 -29.75 -12.60 8.61
N CYS A 560 -29.45 -13.14 7.42
CA CYS A 560 -28.76 -12.42 6.33
C CYS A 560 -29.60 -12.40 5.02
N PRO A 561 -30.78 -11.76 4.98
CA PRO A 561 -31.70 -11.86 3.85
C PRO A 561 -31.17 -11.26 2.54
N SER A 562 -30.25 -10.31 2.60
CA SER A 562 -29.67 -9.62 1.43
C SER A 562 -28.38 -10.24 0.91
N LEU A 563 -28.05 -11.47 1.34
CA LEU A 563 -26.80 -12.13 1.01
C LEU A 563 -26.70 -12.42 -0.50
N GLN A 564 -25.69 -11.87 -1.16
CA GLN A 564 -25.40 -12.10 -2.58
C GLN A 564 -24.30 -13.13 -2.79
N PHE A 565 -23.31 -13.14 -1.90
CA PHE A 565 -22.12 -13.98 -1.96
C PHE A 565 -21.84 -14.62 -0.60
N ALA A 566 -21.71 -15.95 -0.58
CA ALA A 566 -21.22 -16.70 0.58
C ALA A 566 -20.06 -17.63 0.19
N ASP A 567 -18.93 -17.51 0.89
CA ASP A 567 -17.78 -18.44 0.83
C ASP A 567 -17.45 -18.90 2.25
N ILE A 568 -18.08 -20.00 2.66
CA ILE A 568 -17.96 -20.55 4.02
C ILE A 568 -17.32 -21.93 3.91
N PHE A 569 -16.11 -22.06 4.44
CA PHE A 569 -15.43 -23.34 4.45
C PHE A 569 -14.69 -23.66 5.73
N ASP A 570 -14.61 -24.95 5.98
CA ASP A 570 -13.75 -25.54 6.99
C ASP A 570 -12.96 -26.73 6.40
N GLU A 571 -12.17 -27.41 7.23
CA GLU A 571 -11.45 -28.62 6.83
C GLU A 571 -12.01 -29.89 7.50
N THR A 572 -13.32 -29.97 7.68
CA THR A 572 -13.94 -31.18 8.23
C THR A 572 -13.66 -32.39 7.31
N ILE A 573 -12.96 -33.39 7.86
CA ILE A 573 -12.57 -34.63 7.18
C ILE A 573 -13.40 -35.85 7.62
N SER A 574 -14.05 -35.78 8.78
CA SER A 574 -14.87 -36.85 9.35
C SER A 574 -16.10 -36.27 10.05
N TYR A 575 -17.22 -36.98 9.93
CA TYR A 575 -18.50 -36.62 10.55
C TYR A 575 -19.36 -37.87 10.76
N SER A 576 -20.30 -37.78 11.72
CA SER A 576 -21.43 -38.71 11.86
C SER A 576 -22.71 -37.97 11.44
N CYS A 577 -23.71 -38.65 10.86
CA CYS A 577 -24.97 -37.97 10.52
C CYS A 577 -25.71 -37.45 11.74
N SER A 578 -25.57 -38.15 12.88
CA SER A 578 -26.15 -37.75 14.16
C SER A 578 -25.71 -36.36 14.61
N ASP A 579 -24.55 -35.91 14.14
CA ASP A 579 -23.95 -34.64 14.54
C ASP A 579 -24.39 -33.49 13.63
N ILE A 580 -24.96 -33.80 12.45
CA ILE A 580 -25.41 -32.81 11.48
C ILE A 580 -26.70 -32.20 12.00
N ILE A 581 -26.61 -30.94 12.46
CA ILE A 581 -27.75 -30.10 12.77
C ILE A 581 -28.00 -29.22 11.55
N PRO A 582 -29.09 -29.44 10.78
CA PRO A 582 -29.38 -28.60 9.62
C PRO A 582 -29.64 -27.16 10.05
N CYS A 583 -29.23 -26.22 9.20
CA CYS A 583 -29.66 -24.84 9.29
C CYS A 583 -31.18 -24.77 9.10
N LEU A 584 -31.79 -23.66 9.50
CA LEU A 584 -33.17 -23.36 9.17
C LEU A 584 -33.28 -22.95 7.69
N PRO A 585 -34.42 -23.22 7.03
CA PRO A 585 -34.70 -22.66 5.72
C PRO A 585 -34.57 -21.13 5.74
N ALA A 586 -33.83 -20.57 4.79
CA ALA A 586 -33.62 -19.13 4.67
C ALA A 586 -34.16 -18.60 3.34
N THR A 587 -34.72 -17.39 3.36
CA THR A 587 -35.15 -16.67 2.15
C THR A 587 -34.00 -15.78 1.67
N LEU A 588 -33.38 -16.17 0.55
CA LEU A 588 -32.14 -15.60 0.03
C LEU A 588 -32.29 -15.23 -1.46
N PRO A 589 -33.17 -14.28 -1.81
CA PRO A 589 -33.53 -13.98 -3.19
C PRO A 589 -32.39 -13.37 -4.01
N GLU A 590 -31.49 -12.65 -3.33
CA GLU A 590 -30.38 -11.94 -3.98
C GLU A 590 -29.11 -12.79 -4.12
N THR A 591 -29.09 -14.03 -3.62
CA THR A 591 -27.88 -14.88 -3.67
C THR A 591 -27.53 -15.25 -5.10
N THR A 592 -26.34 -14.83 -5.54
CA THR A 592 -25.79 -15.15 -6.86
C THR A 592 -24.72 -16.23 -6.80
N SER A 593 -23.98 -16.32 -5.70
CA SER A 593 -22.87 -17.27 -5.54
C SER A 593 -22.83 -17.87 -4.14
N LEU A 594 -22.87 -19.20 -4.08
CA LEU A 594 -22.82 -19.97 -2.83
C LEU A 594 -21.71 -21.03 -2.91
N TYR A 595 -20.66 -20.83 -2.12
CA TYR A 595 -19.52 -21.73 -1.95
C TYR A 595 -19.51 -22.25 -0.52
N LEU A 596 -19.91 -23.50 -0.34
CA LEU A 596 -19.90 -24.17 0.96
C LEU A 596 -18.96 -25.36 0.89
N ARG A 597 -18.09 -25.48 1.89
CA ARG A 597 -17.17 -26.62 1.96
C ARG A 597 -17.03 -27.18 3.36
N GLY A 598 -17.08 -28.51 3.45
CA GLY A 598 -16.97 -29.24 4.71
C GLY A 598 -18.25 -29.14 5.53
N TRP A 599 -18.17 -28.80 6.82
CA TRP A 599 -19.36 -28.77 7.69
C TRP A 599 -20.47 -27.80 7.22
N PRO A 600 -20.17 -26.56 6.79
CA PRO A 600 -21.18 -25.67 6.19
C PRO A 600 -21.97 -26.28 5.02
N ALA A 601 -21.34 -27.15 4.22
CA ALA A 601 -22.02 -27.81 3.11
C ALA A 601 -22.97 -28.92 3.58
N LEU A 602 -22.62 -29.60 4.68
CA LEU A 602 -23.42 -30.67 5.27
C LEU A 602 -24.64 -30.14 6.02
N THR A 603 -24.52 -28.99 6.69
CA THR A 603 -25.61 -28.41 7.48
C THR A 603 -26.51 -27.46 6.69
N PHE A 604 -26.20 -27.12 5.43
CA PHE A 604 -27.02 -26.19 4.66
C PHE A 604 -28.41 -26.77 4.35
N HIS A 605 -29.47 -26.00 4.61
CA HIS A 605 -30.83 -26.48 4.40
C HIS A 605 -31.26 -26.33 2.93
N PRO A 606 -31.63 -27.44 2.25
CA PRO A 606 -31.90 -27.42 0.81
C PRO A 606 -33.13 -26.58 0.41
N ALA A 607 -34.15 -26.47 1.25
CA ALA A 607 -35.33 -25.63 0.96
C ALA A 607 -34.99 -24.13 0.73
N SER A 608 -33.82 -23.67 1.20
CA SER A 608 -33.38 -22.30 0.94
C SER A 608 -33.22 -22.01 -0.56
N PHE A 609 -32.92 -23.03 -1.38
CA PHE A 609 -32.78 -22.90 -2.83
C PHE A 609 -34.06 -22.44 -3.54
N GLU A 610 -35.24 -22.69 -2.96
CA GLU A 610 -36.52 -22.26 -3.55
C GLU A 610 -36.63 -20.74 -3.69
N SER A 611 -35.96 -20.02 -2.80
CA SER A 611 -35.92 -18.56 -2.81
C SER A 611 -34.81 -17.98 -3.68
N MET A 612 -33.74 -18.74 -3.96
CA MET A 612 -32.50 -18.26 -4.62
C MET A 612 -32.62 -18.19 -6.14
N LYS A 613 -33.57 -17.39 -6.65
CA LYS A 613 -33.84 -17.27 -8.09
C LYS A 613 -32.68 -16.70 -8.91
N ASN A 614 -31.76 -15.99 -8.26
CA ASN A 614 -30.60 -15.35 -8.88
C ASN A 614 -29.31 -16.17 -8.79
N LEU A 615 -29.35 -17.42 -8.29
CA LEU A 615 -28.16 -18.25 -8.08
C LEU A 615 -27.51 -18.65 -9.41
N VAL A 616 -26.31 -18.12 -9.65
CA VAL A 616 -25.49 -18.42 -10.85
C VAL A 616 -24.47 -19.52 -10.55
N THR A 617 -23.85 -19.48 -9.37
CA THR A 617 -22.80 -20.43 -8.98
C THR A 617 -23.14 -21.14 -7.68
N LEU A 618 -23.23 -22.46 -7.73
CA LEU A 618 -23.32 -23.33 -6.56
C LEU A 618 -22.09 -24.25 -6.51
N LYS A 619 -21.34 -24.21 -5.41
CA LYS A 619 -20.31 -25.20 -5.12
C LYS A 619 -20.50 -25.74 -3.72
N LEU A 620 -20.88 -27.01 -3.63
CA LEU A 620 -20.91 -27.77 -2.40
C LEU A 620 -19.76 -28.78 -2.48
N THR A 621 -18.77 -28.64 -1.63
CA THR A 621 -17.58 -29.50 -1.69
C THR A 621 -17.22 -30.07 -0.33
N MET A 622 -16.54 -31.21 -0.32
CA MET A 622 -15.85 -31.71 0.85
C MET A 622 -14.39 -31.91 0.50
N ARG A 623 -13.49 -31.82 1.49
CA ARG A 623 -12.10 -32.19 1.28
C ARG A 623 -12.07 -33.68 0.94
N ARG A 624 -11.55 -34.03 -0.24
CA ARG A 624 -11.32 -35.43 -0.58
C ARG A 624 -10.30 -36.00 0.39
N THR A 625 -10.74 -36.95 1.19
CA THR A 625 -9.89 -37.89 1.91
C THR A 625 -10.08 -39.26 1.28
N GLU A 626 -9.19 -40.21 1.56
CA GLU A 626 -9.36 -41.60 1.11
C GLU A 626 -10.64 -42.25 1.69
N ILE A 627 -11.23 -41.62 2.71
CA ILE A 627 -12.40 -42.07 3.46
C ILE A 627 -13.48 -40.97 3.40
N CYS A 628 -13.98 -40.65 2.21
CA CYS A 628 -15.23 -39.90 2.11
C CYS A 628 -16.38 -40.85 2.43
N PHE A 629 -16.86 -40.82 3.66
CA PHE A 629 -18.04 -41.58 4.09
C PHE A 629 -19.30 -40.89 3.57
N ILE A 630 -20.00 -41.55 2.64
CA ILE A 630 -21.39 -41.24 2.31
C ILE A 630 -22.23 -42.19 3.17
N PRO A 631 -23.05 -41.66 4.08
CA PRO A 631 -23.87 -42.49 4.96
C PRO A 631 -24.86 -43.36 4.17
N PRO A 632 -25.26 -44.52 4.70
CA PRO A 632 -26.36 -45.30 4.14
C PRO A 632 -27.63 -44.44 3.99
N VAL A 633 -28.43 -44.72 2.95
CA VAL A 633 -29.63 -43.94 2.62
C VAL A 633 -30.62 -43.92 3.78
N GLU A 634 -30.68 -44.98 4.56
CA GLU A 634 -31.53 -45.13 5.74
C GLU A 634 -31.13 -44.16 6.85
N GLU A 635 -29.82 -43.95 7.05
CA GLU A 635 -29.30 -43.00 8.02
C GLU A 635 -29.58 -41.56 7.57
N LEU A 636 -29.46 -41.27 6.27
CA LEU A 636 -29.86 -39.98 5.70
C LEU A 636 -31.36 -39.74 5.88
N LYS A 637 -32.21 -40.72 5.55
CA LYS A 637 -33.66 -40.59 5.70
C LYS A 637 -34.07 -40.34 7.15
N ARG A 638 -33.47 -41.05 8.11
CA ARG A 638 -33.69 -40.86 9.53
C ARG A 638 -33.24 -39.47 10.00
N SER A 639 -32.04 -39.04 9.60
CA SER A 639 -31.45 -37.79 10.05
C SER A 639 -32.18 -36.56 9.52
N TYR A 640 -32.75 -36.63 8.31
CA TYR A 640 -33.52 -35.55 7.70
C TYR A 640 -35.05 -35.70 7.88
N SER A 641 -35.51 -36.64 8.72
CA SER A 641 -36.95 -36.91 8.95
C SER A 641 -37.75 -37.21 7.67
N LEU A 642 -37.10 -37.74 6.63
CA LEU A 642 -37.72 -38.05 5.33
C LEU A 642 -38.61 -39.30 5.37
N GLU A 643 -38.52 -40.11 6.43
CA GLU A 643 -39.32 -41.33 6.60
C GLU A 643 -40.80 -41.05 6.92
N ALA A 644 -41.16 -39.82 7.32
CA ALA A 644 -42.52 -39.47 7.76
C ALA A 644 -43.44 -38.95 6.65
N GLN A 645 -42.96 -38.82 5.40
CA GLN A 645 -43.78 -38.38 4.25
C GLN A 645 -43.98 -39.50 3.21
N THR A 646 -44.17 -40.75 3.65
CA THR A 646 -45.06 -41.63 2.88
C THR A 646 -46.48 -41.09 3.01
N VAL A 647 -46.78 -40.03 2.23
CA VAL A 647 -48.15 -39.66 1.91
C VAL A 647 -48.80 -40.94 1.42
N ASP A 648 -49.79 -41.41 2.17
CA ASP A 648 -50.56 -42.58 1.84
C ASP A 648 -51.33 -42.29 0.54
N LEU A 649 -50.68 -42.56 -0.59
CA LEU A 649 -51.23 -42.46 -1.94
C LEU A 649 -52.41 -43.42 -2.16
N ARG A 650 -52.81 -44.22 -1.14
CA ARG A 650 -54.05 -45.00 -1.14
C ARG A 650 -55.27 -44.24 -0.62
N SER A 651 -55.12 -43.00 -0.16
CA SER A 651 -56.26 -42.14 0.22
C SER A 651 -56.73 -41.18 -0.87
N ALA A 652 -56.06 -41.18 -2.04
CA ALA A 652 -56.36 -40.31 -3.19
C ALA A 652 -56.66 -41.09 -4.50
N LEU A 653 -56.96 -42.39 -4.38
CA LEU A 653 -57.63 -43.24 -5.37
C LEU A 653 -58.79 -43.94 -4.68
#